data_AF-A0A9X7JWL1-F1
#
_entry.id   AF-A0A9X7JWL1-F1
#
_cell.length_a   1.000
_cell.length_b   1.000
_cell.length_c   1.000
_cell.angle_alpha   90.00
_cell.angle_beta   90.00
_cell.angle_gamma   90.00
#
_symmetry.space_group_name_H-M   'P 1'
#
loop_
_entity.id
_entity.type
_entity.pdbx_description
1 polymer ?
#
loop_
_entity_poly.entity_id
_entity_poly.type
_entity_poly.pdbx_seq_one_letter_code
_entity_poly.pdbx_strand_id
1 'polypeptide(L)'
;MRNPFWFMLCFFIGCVFLFAKEAHGQSLSEWLIYFDNEKDYSLFMEKYRDRVKDEVKEKQWVVKALFTKEEMDGIQKLSMVSKVEPNYQKSLASSIFNDPLFSQQWGMNKIDILSVAPEFHPRNILIGKQIVTDQGAMTYEGQPLHTLRFSILSEQEMKLSRLSVTVDHVESLWTLQVMDENGQVVSQNNGNLSTLDVLLPKNHTYKVLQIHIQANGWKEPPVITNVTAVNHVLVAVIDTGAAIHKDFCGNVLHSLGRDYVHPGRLALDDHGHGTHVTGIIAACANNHEGIVGTAGFAPVDVVPFKVLDREGTGSDFEIAKAVNDAVSIGADVINLSLAGKGKTLVLEQAVQNALRHHVVIVAAAGNWGISLQEVYPASYPGVIAVAAVDENNQIIPYSDYGWELDISAPGENILSTYMNNEYRVLNGTSMAAPFVSGVAALLKAMDPRLDDIQIRKRLFESAKDIREKGYDTHSGYGVVQAAKAIHLPYSEAVDWLTIQNGQPVSFSKQQLLGISKGLIGKDVYVFIDDQFVEKRNADDHWISFILPDIPSARNEQKLTVISADHNGEVVAFDERWMNSTSSASASFTDVPSSFWAYEEIQTAYRERWINGFTDHTFRPNALLTRRHAVMMMNRLFQWRPKQIQSPFLDTPLTMAGAVPIYAAYDQRIVKGYDNGHFYPERFVTRAQMAVMLARALKLSESSFSGTPYAFKDIDGPGHFAYYAVQQLADKGIITKQPYFRPNEFLTRAQFAAMLARTYRYMSNRK
;
A
#
# COMPACT_ATOMS: atom_id res chain seq x y z
N MET A 1 -3.74 -46.15 -44.74
CA MET A 1 -4.98 -46.41 -43.98
C MET A 1 -5.37 -45.14 -43.25
N ARG A 2 -6.65 -44.73 -43.37
CA ARG A 2 -7.39 -43.68 -42.62
C ARG A 2 -6.94 -42.20 -42.68
N ASN A 3 -7.91 -41.39 -43.12
CA ASN A 3 -8.20 -39.93 -43.02
C ASN A 3 -7.86 -39.28 -41.64
N PRO A 4 -7.84 -37.92 -41.42
CA PRO A 4 -8.60 -36.90 -42.19
C PRO A 4 -8.09 -35.43 -42.30
N PHE A 5 -8.92 -34.62 -42.99
CA PHE A 5 -9.25 -33.17 -42.81
C PHE A 5 -8.37 -32.03 -43.39
N TRP A 6 -8.84 -31.56 -44.56
CA TRP A 6 -9.16 -30.18 -44.99
C TRP A 6 -8.10 -29.07 -44.99
N PHE A 7 -7.90 -28.55 -46.21
CA PHE A 7 -7.05 -27.43 -46.59
C PHE A 7 -7.90 -26.23 -47.03
N MET A 8 -7.41 -25.04 -46.65
CA MET A 8 -7.59 -23.70 -47.26
C MET A 8 -8.97 -23.02 -47.32
N LEU A 9 -9.04 -21.83 -46.71
CA LEU A 9 -9.50 -20.63 -47.44
C LEU A 9 -8.88 -19.33 -46.86
N CYS A 10 -8.21 -18.59 -47.74
CA CYS A 10 -7.74 -17.21 -47.54
C CYS A 10 -8.81 -16.21 -48.00
N PHE A 11 -8.82 -15.04 -47.34
CA PHE A 11 -9.06 -13.67 -47.85
C PHE A 11 -10.24 -13.34 -48.82
N PHE A 12 -10.87 -12.20 -48.48
CA PHE A 12 -11.83 -11.36 -49.23
C PHE A 12 -13.32 -11.76 -49.23
N ILE A 13 -14.13 -10.89 -48.61
CA ILE A 13 -15.42 -10.26 -49.02
C ILE A 13 -15.80 -9.38 -47.80
N GLY A 14 -16.04 -8.06 -47.87
CA GLY A 14 -16.47 -7.23 -49.00
C GLY A 14 -17.97 -6.95 -48.94
N CYS A 15 -18.41 -6.10 -48.00
CA CYS A 15 -19.65 -5.31 -48.01
C CYS A 15 -21.05 -5.99 -47.94
N VAL A 16 -21.96 -5.19 -47.35
CA VAL A 16 -23.44 -5.24 -47.36
C VAL A 16 -24.04 -6.23 -46.34
N PHE A 17 -24.50 -5.75 -45.19
CA PHE A 17 -25.89 -5.37 -44.85
C PHE A 17 -25.83 -4.95 -43.36
N LEU A 18 -26.43 -3.89 -42.80
CA LEU A 18 -27.61 -3.09 -43.12
C LEU A 18 -27.45 -1.70 -42.48
N PHE A 19 -28.04 -0.70 -43.12
CA PHE A 19 -28.34 0.61 -42.55
C PHE A 19 -28.94 0.47 -41.13
N ALA A 20 -28.17 0.82 -40.10
CA ALA A 20 -28.75 1.33 -38.87
C ALA A 20 -29.17 2.78 -39.16
N LYS A 21 -30.41 2.90 -39.63
CA LYS A 21 -31.16 4.15 -39.68
C LYS A 21 -30.98 4.83 -38.31
N GLU A 22 -30.51 6.08 -38.28
CA GLU A 22 -30.61 6.94 -37.11
C GLU A 22 -32.07 6.95 -36.66
N ALA A 23 -32.37 6.16 -35.62
CA ALA A 23 -33.58 6.32 -34.86
C ALA A 23 -33.23 7.27 -33.73
N HIS A 24 -33.32 8.58 -33.98
CA HIS A 24 -33.61 9.54 -32.92
C HIS A 24 -35.02 9.22 -32.37
N GLY A 25 -35.12 8.16 -31.56
CA GLY A 25 -36.21 8.00 -30.63
C GLY A 25 -35.99 9.05 -29.55
N GLN A 26 -36.72 10.15 -29.60
CA GLN A 26 -36.65 11.20 -28.60
C GLN A 26 -36.95 10.59 -27.22
N SER A 27 -35.96 10.57 -26.33
CA SER A 27 -36.13 10.00 -24.99
C SER A 27 -37.07 10.89 -24.17
N LEU A 28 -38.16 10.31 -23.66
CA LEU A 28 -39.03 10.98 -22.70
C LEU A 28 -38.25 11.28 -21.42
N SER A 29 -38.35 12.51 -20.91
CA SER A 29 -37.79 12.94 -19.63
C SER A 29 -38.91 13.25 -18.64
N GLU A 30 -38.65 13.17 -17.34
CA GLU A 30 -39.60 13.57 -16.30
C GLU A 30 -39.56 15.09 -16.06
N TRP A 31 -40.74 15.70 -16.03
CA TRP A 31 -40.93 17.13 -15.83
C TRP A 31 -41.95 17.41 -14.73
N LEU A 32 -41.76 18.52 -14.03
CA LEU A 32 -42.74 19.10 -13.10
C LEU A 32 -43.43 20.28 -13.78
N ILE A 33 -44.76 20.24 -13.85
CA ILE A 33 -45.61 21.23 -14.52
C ILE A 33 -46.54 21.84 -13.48
N TYR A 34 -46.54 23.18 -13.40
CA TYR A 34 -47.24 23.94 -12.37
C TYR A 34 -48.47 24.64 -12.96
N PHE A 35 -49.55 24.67 -12.18
CA PHE A 35 -50.81 25.33 -12.55
C PHE A 35 -51.31 26.17 -11.37
N ASP A 36 -51.59 27.44 -11.64
CA ASP A 36 -52.01 28.40 -10.61
C ASP A 36 -53.46 28.19 -10.16
N ASN A 37 -54.28 27.50 -10.95
CA ASN A 37 -55.68 27.23 -10.62
C ASN A 37 -56.15 25.85 -11.10
N GLU A 38 -57.23 25.37 -10.49
CA GLU A 38 -57.76 24.02 -10.70
C GLU A 38 -58.42 23.83 -12.07
N LYS A 39 -58.91 24.91 -12.70
CA LYS A 39 -59.51 24.85 -14.03
C LYS A 39 -58.45 24.56 -15.09
N ASP A 40 -57.30 25.22 -15.00
CA ASP A 40 -56.17 25.05 -15.90
C ASP A 40 -55.51 23.67 -15.75
N TYR A 41 -55.32 23.21 -14.51
CA TYR A 41 -54.91 21.83 -14.22
C TYR A 41 -55.90 20.82 -14.82
N SER A 42 -57.21 20.99 -14.62
CA SER A 42 -58.22 20.06 -15.12
C SER A 42 -58.22 19.98 -16.66
N LEU A 43 -58.05 21.12 -17.33
CA LEU A 43 -57.95 21.19 -18.80
C LEU A 43 -56.68 20.51 -19.32
N PHE A 44 -55.56 20.65 -18.61
CA PHE A 44 -54.32 19.95 -18.93
C PHE A 44 -54.47 18.44 -18.76
N MET A 45 -55.10 18.01 -17.67
CA MET A 45 -55.38 16.59 -17.39
C MET A 45 -56.39 15.96 -18.35
N GLU A 46 -57.25 16.73 -19.01
CA GLU A 46 -58.13 16.20 -20.06
C GLU A 46 -57.31 15.79 -21.30
N LYS A 47 -56.26 16.56 -21.60
CA LYS A 47 -55.48 16.39 -22.83
C LYS A 47 -54.27 15.47 -22.67
N TYR A 48 -53.65 15.43 -21.49
CA TYR A 48 -52.33 14.80 -21.30
C TYR A 48 -52.30 13.74 -20.19
N ARG A 49 -53.45 13.23 -19.75
CA ARG A 49 -53.56 12.25 -18.64
C ARG A 49 -52.62 11.05 -18.77
N ASP A 50 -52.43 10.57 -19.99
CA ASP A 50 -51.60 9.41 -20.33
C ASP A 50 -50.09 9.66 -20.17
N ARG A 51 -49.67 10.92 -20.20
CA ARG A 51 -48.29 11.36 -19.96
C ARG A 51 -48.00 11.64 -18.48
N VAL A 52 -49.04 11.84 -17.67
CA VAL A 52 -48.93 12.15 -16.25
C VAL A 52 -48.64 10.89 -15.43
N LYS A 53 -47.60 10.97 -14.60
CA LYS A 53 -47.18 9.88 -13.71
C LYS A 53 -47.67 10.06 -12.28
N ASP A 54 -47.80 11.31 -11.84
CA ASP A 54 -48.13 11.63 -10.46
C ASP A 54 -48.57 13.09 -10.36
N GLU A 55 -49.29 13.44 -9.30
CA GLU A 55 -49.78 14.79 -9.07
C GLU A 55 -49.85 15.10 -7.58
N VAL A 56 -49.61 16.37 -7.24
CA VAL A 56 -49.68 16.87 -5.88
C VAL A 56 -50.39 18.22 -5.87
N LYS A 57 -51.34 18.38 -4.93
CA LYS A 57 -51.99 19.66 -4.64
C LYS A 57 -51.58 20.13 -3.26
N GLU A 58 -50.74 21.16 -3.20
CA GLU A 58 -50.45 21.88 -1.96
C GLU A 58 -51.00 23.31 -2.03
N LYS A 59 -50.20 24.29 -2.48
CA LYS A 59 -50.63 25.68 -2.71
C LYS A 59 -51.03 25.96 -4.17
N GLN A 60 -50.49 25.17 -5.09
CA GLN A 60 -50.78 25.16 -6.52
C GLN A 60 -50.77 23.69 -6.98
N TRP A 61 -51.36 23.40 -8.14
CA TRP A 61 -51.31 22.05 -8.68
C TRP A 61 -49.96 21.82 -9.34
N VAL A 62 -49.32 20.70 -9.01
CA VAL A 62 -48.06 20.28 -9.63
C VAL A 62 -48.21 18.87 -10.16
N VAL A 63 -47.85 18.69 -11.42
CA VAL A 63 -47.98 17.41 -12.12
C VAL A 63 -46.60 16.93 -12.56
N LYS A 64 -46.29 15.67 -12.24
CA LYS A 64 -45.12 14.95 -12.73
C LYS A 64 -45.50 14.24 -14.03
N ALA A 65 -44.89 14.59 -15.15
CA ALA A 65 -45.26 14.06 -16.47
C ALA A 65 -44.04 13.72 -17.34
N LEU A 66 -44.25 12.82 -18.31
CA LEU A 66 -43.23 12.39 -19.27
C LEU A 66 -43.43 13.08 -20.63
N PHE A 67 -42.45 13.87 -21.02
CA PHE A 67 -42.42 14.56 -22.31
C PHE A 67 -40.99 14.65 -22.85
N THR A 68 -40.86 14.74 -24.17
CA THR A 68 -39.59 15.08 -24.80
C THR A 68 -39.29 16.57 -24.59
N LYS A 69 -38.02 16.97 -24.73
CA LYS A 69 -37.63 18.38 -24.56
C LYS A 69 -38.37 19.30 -25.55
N GLU A 70 -38.58 18.84 -26.77
CA GLU A 70 -39.30 19.58 -27.81
C GLU A 70 -40.80 19.69 -27.51
N GLU A 71 -41.44 18.64 -26.98
CA GLU A 71 -42.83 18.71 -26.50
C GLU A 71 -42.97 19.74 -25.37
N MET A 72 -41.96 19.83 -24.50
CA MET A 72 -41.98 20.77 -23.36
C MET A 72 -41.80 22.23 -23.75
N ASP A 73 -41.05 22.53 -24.81
CA ASP A 73 -40.96 23.89 -25.36
C ASP A 73 -42.33 24.41 -25.85
N GLY A 74 -43.22 23.50 -26.25
CA GLY A 74 -44.62 23.81 -26.57
C GLY A 74 -45.49 23.93 -25.33
N ILE A 75 -45.37 23.00 -24.38
CA ILE A 75 -46.19 22.96 -23.16
C ILE A 75 -45.93 24.16 -22.26
N GLN A 76 -44.66 24.61 -22.12
CA GLN A 76 -44.31 25.77 -21.32
C GLN A 76 -44.92 27.08 -21.84
N LYS A 77 -45.31 27.15 -23.12
CA LYS A 77 -45.94 28.33 -23.73
C LYS A 77 -47.46 28.35 -23.59
N LEU A 78 -48.07 27.28 -23.07
CA LEU A 78 -49.51 27.24 -22.85
C LEU A 78 -49.88 28.22 -21.74
N SER A 79 -50.87 29.08 -21.99
CA SER A 79 -51.34 30.07 -21.00
C SER A 79 -51.87 29.46 -19.70
N MET A 80 -52.18 28.16 -19.73
CA MET A 80 -52.65 27.38 -18.57
C MET A 80 -51.51 26.85 -17.69
N VAL A 81 -50.26 26.88 -18.17
CA VAL A 81 -49.08 26.38 -17.45
C VAL A 81 -48.32 27.56 -16.88
N SER A 82 -48.14 27.61 -15.55
CA SER A 82 -47.46 28.72 -14.88
C SER A 82 -45.94 28.56 -14.87
N LYS A 83 -45.46 27.31 -14.72
CA LYS A 83 -44.03 26.98 -14.73
C LYS A 83 -43.82 25.54 -15.19
N VAL A 84 -42.64 25.30 -15.76
CA VAL A 84 -42.11 23.97 -16.04
C VAL A 84 -40.69 23.89 -15.51
N GLU A 85 -40.31 22.77 -14.90
CA GLU A 85 -38.90 22.45 -14.60
C GLU A 85 -38.62 20.95 -14.74
N PRO A 86 -37.37 20.54 -15.01
CA PRO A 86 -37.00 19.12 -15.02
C PRO A 86 -37.19 18.50 -13.63
N ASN A 87 -37.72 17.27 -13.57
CA ASN A 87 -37.79 16.53 -12.32
C ASN A 87 -36.44 15.87 -12.04
N TYR A 88 -35.56 16.54 -11.30
CA TYR A 88 -34.27 15.98 -10.91
C TYR A 88 -34.45 14.87 -9.88
N GLN A 89 -34.10 13.64 -10.25
CA GLN A 89 -34.09 12.50 -9.33
C GLN A 89 -32.95 12.64 -8.33
N LYS A 90 -33.26 12.48 -7.04
CA LYS A 90 -32.26 12.45 -5.96
C LYS A 90 -32.19 11.02 -5.41
N SER A 91 -31.02 10.40 -5.46
CA SER A 91 -30.73 9.16 -4.74
C SER A 91 -30.14 9.48 -3.36
N LEU A 92 -30.14 8.48 -2.45
CA LEU A 92 -29.27 8.51 -1.28
C LEU A 92 -27.83 8.78 -1.75
N ALA A 93 -27.15 9.75 -1.14
CA ALA A 93 -25.74 10.05 -1.42
C ALA A 93 -24.88 8.81 -1.11
N SER A 94 -24.60 7.98 -2.12
CA SER A 94 -23.91 6.71 -1.95
C SER A 94 -22.51 6.67 -2.58
N SER A 95 -21.95 7.80 -2.99
CA SER A 95 -20.56 7.86 -3.45
C SER A 95 -19.90 9.17 -3.02
N ILE A 96 -18.74 9.07 -2.37
CA ILE A 96 -17.85 10.20 -2.01
C ILE A 96 -17.32 10.90 -3.27
N PHE A 97 -17.34 10.18 -4.40
CA PHE A 97 -16.93 10.66 -5.72
C PHE A 97 -18.15 10.76 -6.64
N ASN A 98 -18.31 11.91 -7.31
CA ASN A 98 -19.42 12.18 -8.21
C ASN A 98 -19.04 12.07 -9.71
N ASP A 99 -17.86 11.52 -9.98
CA ASP A 99 -17.26 11.38 -11.30
C ASP A 99 -18.01 10.32 -12.16
N PRO A 100 -18.37 10.60 -13.44
CA PRO A 100 -19.34 9.81 -14.19
C PRO A 100 -18.96 8.35 -14.46
N LEU A 101 -17.67 8.02 -14.48
CA LEU A 101 -17.16 6.67 -14.76
C LEU A 101 -16.65 5.94 -13.51
N PHE A 102 -16.70 6.57 -12.33
CA PHE A 102 -16.19 5.96 -11.08
C PHE A 102 -16.84 4.61 -10.77
N SER A 103 -18.14 4.46 -11.04
CA SER A 103 -18.87 3.20 -10.79
C SER A 103 -18.35 2.02 -11.63
N GLN A 104 -17.57 2.27 -12.69
CA GLN A 104 -16.95 1.26 -13.53
C GLN A 104 -15.54 0.87 -13.05
N GLN A 105 -14.97 1.59 -12.08
CA GLN A 105 -13.61 1.35 -11.56
C GLN A 105 -13.60 0.37 -10.39
N TRP A 106 -13.83 -0.92 -10.67
CA TRP A 106 -13.85 -1.98 -9.65
C TRP A 106 -12.57 -2.02 -8.78
N GLY A 107 -11.41 -1.70 -9.36
CA GLY A 107 -10.11 -1.73 -8.69
C GLY A 107 -10.02 -0.79 -7.49
N MET A 108 -10.67 0.38 -7.57
CA MET A 108 -10.69 1.38 -6.49
C MET A 108 -11.37 0.83 -5.23
N ASN A 109 -12.45 0.09 -5.40
CA ASN A 109 -13.14 -0.57 -4.29
C ASN A 109 -12.30 -1.72 -3.70
N LYS A 110 -11.51 -2.43 -4.53
CA LYS A 110 -10.68 -3.53 -4.04
C LYS A 110 -9.54 -3.10 -3.14
N ILE A 111 -8.99 -1.92 -3.38
CA ILE A 111 -7.87 -1.39 -2.59
C ILE A 111 -8.33 -0.46 -1.45
N ASP A 112 -9.64 -0.31 -1.24
CA ASP A 112 -10.24 0.43 -0.13
C ASP A 112 -9.79 1.89 -0.03
N ILE A 113 -9.81 2.64 -1.15
CA ILE A 113 -9.51 4.08 -1.13
C ILE A 113 -10.67 4.93 -0.60
N LEU A 114 -11.91 4.43 -0.70
CA LEU A 114 -13.11 5.19 -0.32
C LEU A 114 -13.15 5.52 1.17
N SER A 115 -12.64 4.64 2.03
CA SER A 115 -12.66 4.85 3.47
C SER A 115 -11.66 5.91 3.94
N VAL A 116 -10.60 6.19 3.15
CA VAL A 116 -9.57 7.18 3.49
C VAL A 116 -9.71 8.51 2.75
N ALA A 117 -10.45 8.55 1.64
CA ALA A 117 -10.65 9.78 0.88
C ALA A 117 -11.10 11.00 1.72
N PRO A 118 -12.02 10.86 2.71
CA PRO A 118 -12.42 11.99 3.56
C PRO A 118 -11.31 12.55 4.46
N GLU A 119 -10.23 11.81 4.70
CA GLU A 119 -9.10 12.24 5.53
C GLU A 119 -8.18 13.22 4.79
N PHE A 120 -8.30 13.30 3.46
CA PHE A 120 -7.54 14.22 2.63
C PHE A 120 -8.39 15.45 2.30
N HIS A 121 -7.82 16.62 2.53
CA HIS A 121 -8.44 17.89 2.18
C HIS A 121 -7.57 18.61 1.16
N PRO A 122 -8.14 19.04 0.02
CA PRO A 122 -7.45 19.92 -0.90
C PRO A 122 -7.02 21.19 -0.16
N ARG A 123 -5.74 21.57 -0.27
CA ARG A 123 -5.24 22.82 0.30
C ARG A 123 -4.67 23.67 -0.82
N ASN A 124 -5.53 24.43 -1.51
CA ASN A 124 -5.06 25.60 -2.25
C ASN A 124 -4.55 26.62 -1.23
N ILE A 125 -3.23 26.83 -1.18
CA ILE A 125 -2.61 27.63 -0.10
C ILE A 125 -2.73 29.14 -0.36
N LEU A 126 -3.04 29.55 -1.60
CA LEU A 126 -2.98 30.96 -2.02
C LEU A 126 -4.29 31.75 -1.95
N ILE A 127 -5.45 31.11 -1.84
CA ILE A 127 -6.73 31.84 -1.72
C ILE A 127 -6.75 32.56 -0.36
N GLY A 128 -7.10 33.85 -0.36
CA GLY A 128 -7.10 34.70 0.83
C GLY A 128 -5.69 35.17 1.27
N LYS A 129 -4.63 34.93 0.49
CA LYS A 129 -3.26 35.40 0.80
C LYS A 129 -3.02 36.82 0.31
N GLN A 130 -2.14 37.55 0.97
CA GLN A 130 -1.77 38.90 0.57
C GLN A 130 -0.73 38.84 -0.56
N ILE A 131 -1.05 39.45 -1.70
CA ILE A 131 -0.14 39.64 -2.84
C ILE A 131 0.20 41.12 -2.97
N VAL A 132 1.48 41.43 -3.16
CA VAL A 132 1.96 42.78 -3.45
C VAL A 132 2.27 42.90 -4.93
N THR A 133 1.66 43.89 -5.56
CA THR A 133 1.88 44.26 -6.98
C THR A 133 2.33 45.72 -7.07
N ASP A 134 2.63 46.18 -8.29
CA ASP A 134 2.94 47.60 -8.55
C ASP A 134 1.78 48.55 -8.18
N GLN A 135 0.55 48.03 -8.09
CA GLN A 135 -0.67 48.78 -7.73
C GLN A 135 -0.94 48.79 -6.22
N GLY A 136 -0.12 48.10 -5.42
CA GLY A 136 -0.28 47.95 -3.97
C GLY A 136 -0.53 46.51 -3.53
N ALA A 137 -0.73 46.35 -2.22
CA ALA A 137 -1.04 45.05 -1.62
C ALA A 137 -2.55 44.77 -1.67
N MET A 138 -2.91 43.56 -2.10
CA MET A 138 -4.29 43.09 -2.22
C MET A 138 -4.43 41.65 -1.74
N THR A 139 -5.63 41.25 -1.31
CA THR A 139 -5.92 39.84 -1.01
C THR A 139 -6.20 39.10 -2.33
N TYR A 140 -5.54 37.96 -2.54
CA TYR A 140 -5.72 37.11 -3.71
C TYR A 140 -6.91 36.17 -3.53
N GLU A 141 -7.98 36.45 -4.25
CA GLU A 141 -9.21 35.65 -4.28
C GLU A 141 -9.40 35.01 -5.66
N GLY A 142 -8.30 34.74 -6.37
CA GLY A 142 -8.32 34.14 -7.72
C GLY A 142 -8.56 35.14 -8.86
N GLN A 143 -8.59 36.44 -8.60
CA GLN A 143 -8.71 37.45 -9.65
C GLN A 143 -7.45 37.53 -10.54
N PRO A 144 -7.59 37.87 -11.84
CA PRO A 144 -6.44 38.05 -12.72
C PRO A 144 -5.48 39.16 -12.24
N LEU A 145 -4.18 38.97 -12.47
CA LEU A 145 -3.14 39.96 -12.15
C LEU A 145 -2.57 40.56 -13.44
N HIS A 146 -2.58 41.89 -13.51
CA HIS A 146 -2.06 42.68 -14.63
C HIS A 146 -0.63 43.18 -14.36
N THR A 147 0.23 42.31 -13.86
CA THR A 147 1.66 42.58 -13.64
C THR A 147 2.47 41.32 -13.89
N LEU A 148 3.73 41.48 -14.29
CA LEU A 148 4.69 40.39 -14.48
C LEU A 148 5.59 40.18 -13.25
N ARG A 149 5.43 41.01 -12.21
CA ARG A 149 6.18 40.90 -10.95
C ARG A 149 5.26 41.09 -9.78
N PHE A 150 5.25 40.13 -8.87
CA PHE A 150 4.46 40.22 -7.65
C PHE A 150 5.13 39.42 -6.54
N SER A 151 4.78 39.75 -5.29
CA SER A 151 5.25 39.01 -4.12
C SER A 151 4.07 38.37 -3.40
N ILE A 152 4.21 37.11 -3.01
CA ILE A 152 3.27 36.42 -2.13
C ILE A 152 3.77 36.58 -0.69
N LEU A 153 2.93 37.16 0.16
CA LEU A 153 3.20 37.33 1.59
C LEU A 153 2.31 36.38 2.40
N SER A 154 2.91 35.71 3.39
CA SER A 154 2.18 34.91 4.37
C SER A 154 2.53 35.32 5.79
N GLU A 155 1.50 35.48 6.63
CA GLU A 155 1.67 35.76 8.07
C GLU A 155 2.42 34.65 8.82
N GLN A 156 2.32 33.41 8.32
CA GLN A 156 3.01 32.24 8.83
C GLN A 156 3.94 31.66 7.78
N GLU A 157 4.97 30.97 8.24
CA GLU A 157 5.88 30.21 7.39
C GLU A 157 5.11 29.16 6.56
N MET A 158 5.28 29.21 5.25
CA MET A 158 4.68 28.28 4.30
C MET A 158 5.69 27.19 3.95
N LYS A 159 5.30 25.93 4.10
CA LYS A 159 5.99 24.81 3.47
C LYS A 159 5.35 24.58 2.11
N LEU A 160 6.13 24.67 1.03
CA LEU A 160 5.67 24.53 -0.34
C LEU A 160 6.58 23.57 -1.09
N SER A 161 6.01 22.79 -2.01
CA SER A 161 6.75 21.93 -2.93
C SER A 161 6.63 22.36 -4.38
N ARG A 162 5.57 23.11 -4.74
CA ARG A 162 5.32 23.60 -6.10
C ARG A 162 4.71 24.99 -6.08
N LEU A 163 5.08 25.79 -7.08
CA LEU A 163 4.36 26.99 -7.50
C LEU A 163 4.07 26.90 -9.01
N SER A 164 2.85 27.26 -9.40
CA SER A 164 2.40 27.28 -10.79
C SER A 164 1.83 28.65 -11.13
N VAL A 165 2.13 29.14 -12.33
CA VAL A 165 1.55 30.36 -12.88
C VAL A 165 0.93 30.05 -14.23
N THR A 166 -0.31 30.49 -14.44
CA THR A 166 -1.02 30.40 -15.71
C THR A 166 -1.21 31.78 -16.30
N VAL A 167 -0.93 31.91 -17.59
CA VAL A 167 -1.16 33.11 -18.40
C VAL A 167 -2.29 32.88 -19.40
N ASP A 168 -2.95 33.96 -19.82
CA ASP A 168 -4.08 33.94 -20.76
C ASP A 168 -3.69 33.57 -22.20
N HIS A 169 -2.48 33.89 -22.62
CA HIS A 169 -1.96 33.57 -23.94
C HIS A 169 -0.45 33.32 -23.91
N VAL A 170 0.09 32.75 -25.00
CA VAL A 170 1.53 32.50 -25.17
C VAL A 170 1.95 32.88 -26.59
N GLU A 171 2.85 33.86 -26.73
CA GLU A 171 3.42 34.23 -28.04
C GLU A 171 4.74 33.50 -28.34
N SER A 172 5.57 33.25 -27.31
CA SER A 172 6.88 32.61 -27.42
C SER A 172 7.29 31.98 -26.08
N LEU A 173 8.52 31.43 -26.00
CA LEU A 173 9.07 30.95 -24.73
C LEU A 173 9.05 32.06 -23.67
N TRP A 174 8.60 31.71 -22.46
CA TRP A 174 8.61 32.59 -21.31
C TRP A 174 9.18 31.86 -20.09
N THR A 175 9.72 32.63 -19.16
CA THR A 175 10.34 32.12 -17.94
C THR A 175 9.52 32.52 -16.72
N LEU A 176 9.22 31.53 -15.87
CA LEU A 176 8.74 31.71 -14.51
C LEU A 176 9.92 31.57 -13.56
N GLN A 177 10.23 32.63 -12.82
CA GLN A 177 11.30 32.66 -11.83
C GLN A 177 10.73 32.97 -10.44
N VAL A 178 11.11 32.16 -9.45
CA VAL A 178 10.74 32.34 -8.05
C VAL A 178 11.99 32.61 -7.23
N MET A 179 11.95 33.67 -6.44
CA MET A 179 13.03 34.07 -5.53
C MET A 179 12.53 34.16 -4.10
N ASP A 180 13.47 34.07 -3.16
CA ASP A 180 13.24 34.29 -1.75
C ASP A 180 13.14 35.78 -1.40
N GLU A 181 13.00 36.07 -0.10
CA GLU A 181 12.96 37.43 0.45
C GLU A 181 14.22 38.27 0.20
N ASN A 182 15.36 37.62 -0.07
CA ASN A 182 16.64 38.28 -0.36
C ASN A 182 16.85 38.50 -1.87
N GLY A 183 15.89 38.09 -2.71
CA GLY A 183 16.01 38.14 -4.16
C GLY A 183 16.92 37.05 -4.75
N GLN A 184 17.27 36.02 -3.97
CA GLN A 184 17.99 34.87 -4.49
C GLN A 184 17.02 33.95 -5.24
N VAL A 185 17.39 33.54 -6.47
CA VAL A 185 16.59 32.61 -7.26
C VAL A 185 16.56 31.25 -6.56
N VAL A 186 15.36 30.85 -6.14
CA VAL A 186 15.07 29.55 -5.53
C VAL A 186 14.86 28.50 -6.60
N SER A 187 14.07 28.83 -7.63
CA SER A 187 13.74 27.92 -8.71
C SER A 187 13.25 28.70 -9.93
N GLN A 188 13.37 28.10 -11.11
CA GLN A 188 12.86 28.67 -12.35
C GLN A 188 12.49 27.59 -13.36
N ASN A 189 11.54 27.91 -14.24
CA ASN A 189 11.17 27.08 -15.37
C ASN A 189 10.97 27.97 -16.60
N ASN A 190 11.32 27.47 -17.78
CA ASN A 190 11.18 28.16 -19.05
C ASN A 190 10.52 27.24 -20.08
N GLY A 191 9.46 27.73 -20.71
CA GLY A 191 8.69 26.93 -21.66
C GLY A 191 7.70 27.76 -22.46
N ASN A 192 6.91 27.08 -23.29
CA ASN A 192 5.91 27.67 -24.18
C ASN A 192 4.48 27.18 -23.87
N LEU A 193 4.27 26.61 -22.67
CA LEU A 193 2.94 26.26 -22.19
C LEU A 193 2.30 27.46 -21.51
N SER A 194 0.97 27.55 -21.54
CA SER A 194 0.23 28.60 -20.83
C SER A 194 0.37 28.50 -19.32
N THR A 195 0.73 27.33 -18.79
CA THR A 195 1.08 27.14 -17.38
C THR A 195 2.51 26.66 -17.29
N LEU A 196 3.30 27.32 -16.44
CA LEU A 196 4.61 26.83 -16.01
C LEU A 196 4.58 26.54 -14.51
N ASP A 197 5.21 25.43 -14.15
CA ASP A 197 5.39 24.96 -12.79
C ASP A 197 6.86 25.09 -12.41
N VAL A 198 7.12 25.43 -11.16
CA VAL A 198 8.45 25.35 -10.54
C VAL A 198 8.37 24.54 -9.26
N LEU A 199 9.36 23.70 -9.04
CA LEU A 199 9.50 22.94 -7.80
C LEU A 199 10.30 23.74 -6.79
N LEU A 200 9.85 23.73 -5.55
CA LEU A 200 10.46 24.44 -4.45
C LEU A 200 11.15 23.45 -3.50
N PRO A 201 12.34 23.77 -2.94
CA PRO A 201 13.02 22.95 -1.96
C PRO A 201 12.13 22.56 -0.76
N LYS A 202 11.92 21.26 -0.56
CA LYS A 202 11.03 20.70 0.48
C LYS A 202 11.52 20.90 1.93
N ASN A 203 12.81 21.23 2.11
CA ASN A 203 13.45 21.45 3.41
C ASN A 203 13.48 22.92 3.85
N HIS A 204 12.78 23.80 3.13
CA HIS A 204 12.73 25.23 3.41
C HIS A 204 11.30 25.69 3.69
N THR A 205 11.16 26.77 4.45
CA THR A 205 9.89 27.46 4.71
C THR A 205 9.97 28.91 4.23
N TYR A 206 8.88 29.41 3.65
CA TYR A 206 8.86 30.72 3.00
C TYR A 206 7.84 31.65 3.68
N LYS A 207 8.25 32.88 4.00
CA LYS A 207 7.32 33.97 4.39
C LYS A 207 6.99 34.88 3.22
N VAL A 208 7.99 35.13 2.38
CA VAL A 208 7.88 35.92 1.16
C VAL A 208 8.43 35.12 0.00
N LEU A 209 7.67 35.07 -1.09
CA LEU A 209 8.15 34.61 -2.39
C LEU A 209 7.98 35.74 -3.39
N GLN A 210 9.06 36.07 -4.10
CA GLN A 210 9.03 37.02 -5.21
C GLN A 210 8.89 36.23 -6.52
N ILE A 211 7.89 36.56 -7.32
CA ILE A 211 7.60 35.90 -8.59
C ILE A 211 7.87 36.88 -9.73
N HIS A 212 8.77 36.50 -10.63
CA HIS A 212 9.10 37.25 -11.83
C HIS A 212 8.76 36.42 -13.07
N ILE A 213 7.98 37.02 -13.96
CA ILE A 213 7.67 36.48 -15.29
C ILE A 213 8.48 37.24 -16.32
N GLN A 214 9.19 36.52 -17.18
CA GLN A 214 9.96 37.08 -18.29
C GLN A 214 9.37 36.57 -19.60
N ALA A 215 8.69 37.46 -20.32
CA ALA A 215 8.04 37.21 -21.60
C ALA A 215 8.71 38.04 -22.71
N ASN A 216 9.98 37.76 -22.98
CA ASN A 216 10.77 38.56 -23.92
C ASN A 216 10.27 38.37 -25.36
N GLY A 217 9.98 39.49 -26.04
CA GLY A 217 9.56 39.49 -27.44
C GLY A 217 8.06 39.29 -27.65
N TRP A 218 7.25 39.28 -26.58
CA TRP A 218 5.79 39.33 -26.70
C TRP A 218 5.35 40.74 -27.06
N LYS A 219 4.37 40.85 -27.96
CA LYS A 219 3.79 42.14 -28.37
C LYS A 219 2.84 42.67 -27.31
N GLU A 220 2.05 41.78 -26.71
CA GLU A 220 1.12 42.11 -25.64
C GLU A 220 1.58 41.45 -24.33
N PRO A 221 1.66 42.18 -23.21
CA PRO A 221 1.96 41.57 -21.91
C PRO A 221 0.86 40.56 -21.52
N PRO A 222 1.20 39.36 -21.05
CA PRO A 222 0.20 38.41 -20.56
C PRO A 222 -0.54 38.94 -19.35
N VAL A 223 -1.78 38.49 -19.21
CA VAL A 223 -2.51 38.56 -17.95
C VAL A 223 -2.31 37.25 -17.21
N ILE A 224 -1.89 37.32 -15.96
CA ILE A 224 -1.81 36.14 -15.10
C ILE A 224 -3.24 35.79 -14.69
N THR A 225 -3.71 34.63 -15.11
CA THR A 225 -5.08 34.17 -14.85
C THR A 225 -5.18 33.29 -13.62
N ASN A 226 -4.08 32.63 -13.24
CA ASN A 226 -4.04 31.82 -12.02
C ASN A 226 -2.63 31.74 -11.43
N VAL A 227 -2.57 31.69 -10.10
CA VAL A 227 -1.37 31.40 -9.32
C VAL A 227 -1.73 30.36 -8.27
N THR A 228 -1.02 29.24 -8.30
CA THR A 228 -1.21 28.13 -7.36
C THR A 228 0.10 27.86 -6.64
N ALA A 229 0.07 27.69 -5.33
CA ALA A 229 1.19 27.16 -4.58
C ALA A 229 0.67 26.08 -3.62
N VAL A 230 1.37 24.96 -3.60
CA VAL A 230 0.94 23.76 -2.89
C VAL A 230 2.11 23.06 -2.21
N ASN A 231 1.78 22.17 -1.29
CA ASN A 231 2.71 21.21 -0.72
C ASN A 231 2.21 19.79 -1.03
N HIS A 232 2.49 19.34 -2.24
CA HIS A 232 2.11 18.03 -2.75
C HIS A 232 3.28 17.05 -2.74
N VAL A 233 2.93 15.78 -2.60
CA VAL A 233 3.82 14.64 -2.90
C VAL A 233 4.03 14.57 -4.40
N LEU A 234 5.25 14.28 -4.82
CA LEU A 234 5.62 14.25 -6.24
C LEU A 234 5.84 12.82 -6.71
N VAL A 235 5.08 12.40 -7.72
CA VAL A 235 5.20 11.08 -8.35
C VAL A 235 5.78 11.25 -9.75
N ALA A 236 6.90 10.59 -10.03
CA ALA A 236 7.44 10.52 -11.38
C ALA A 236 6.88 9.28 -12.10
N VAL A 237 6.26 9.48 -13.27
CA VAL A 237 5.82 8.38 -14.14
C VAL A 237 6.77 8.28 -15.32
N ILE A 238 7.56 7.21 -15.34
CA ILE A 238 8.57 6.95 -16.38
C ILE A 238 7.97 5.94 -17.36
N ASP A 239 7.48 6.43 -18.51
CA ASP A 239 6.62 5.67 -19.43
C ASP A 239 6.65 6.26 -20.87
N THR A 240 5.56 6.19 -21.65
CA THR A 240 5.39 6.75 -22.99
C THR A 240 5.04 8.25 -23.00
N GLY A 241 5.03 8.91 -21.83
CA GLY A 241 4.58 10.29 -21.64
C GLY A 241 3.14 10.38 -21.10
N ALA A 242 2.57 11.58 -21.05
CA ALA A 242 1.18 11.79 -20.66
C ALA A 242 0.49 12.81 -21.57
N ALA A 243 -0.73 12.52 -22.02
CA ALA A 243 -1.55 13.46 -22.77
C ALA A 243 -2.04 14.62 -21.88
N ILE A 244 -2.31 15.78 -22.49
CA ILE A 244 -3.04 16.86 -21.81
C ILE A 244 -4.50 16.42 -21.73
N HIS A 245 -4.94 16.06 -20.53
CA HIS A 245 -6.26 15.47 -20.28
C HIS A 245 -7.08 16.33 -19.31
N LYS A 246 -8.36 16.57 -19.62
CA LYS A 246 -9.27 17.36 -18.77
C LYS A 246 -9.40 16.79 -17.35
N ASP A 247 -9.31 15.48 -17.25
CA ASP A 247 -9.47 14.74 -16.00
C ASP A 247 -8.24 14.84 -15.06
N PHE A 248 -7.14 15.47 -15.50
CA PHE A 248 -5.96 15.66 -14.66
C PHE A 248 -5.99 16.93 -13.81
N CYS A 249 -6.91 17.86 -14.07
CA CYS A 249 -7.17 19.08 -13.28
C CYS A 249 -5.93 19.92 -12.83
N GLY A 250 -4.80 19.84 -13.55
CA GLY A 250 -3.56 20.54 -13.20
C GLY A 250 -2.63 19.82 -12.22
N ASN A 251 -2.91 18.54 -11.92
CA ASN A 251 -2.05 17.66 -11.12
C ASN A 251 -0.99 16.94 -11.96
N VAL A 252 -1.04 17.02 -13.30
CA VAL A 252 0.01 16.50 -14.19
C VAL A 252 0.87 17.65 -14.71
N LEU A 253 2.12 17.70 -14.27
CA LEU A 253 3.04 18.83 -14.44
C LEU A 253 3.79 18.72 -15.78
N HIS A 254 3.08 18.91 -16.89
CA HIS A 254 3.68 18.78 -18.24
C HIS A 254 4.85 19.73 -18.47
N SER A 255 4.85 20.92 -17.85
CA SER A 255 5.93 21.91 -17.98
C SER A 255 7.25 21.47 -17.35
N LEU A 256 7.23 20.45 -16.50
CA LEU A 256 8.41 19.83 -15.87
C LEU A 256 8.76 18.46 -16.46
N GLY A 257 7.89 17.93 -17.32
CA GLY A 257 8.10 16.64 -17.97
C GLY A 257 9.25 16.66 -18.96
N ARG A 258 9.90 15.51 -19.17
CA ARG A 258 11.03 15.37 -20.09
C ARG A 258 10.81 14.26 -21.10
N ASP A 259 11.05 14.54 -22.37
CA ASP A 259 11.07 13.56 -23.45
C ASP A 259 12.52 13.15 -23.77
N TYR A 260 12.86 11.90 -23.48
CA TYR A 260 14.16 11.32 -23.82
C TYR A 260 14.18 10.64 -25.18
N VAL A 261 13.01 10.32 -25.75
CA VAL A 261 12.88 9.76 -27.10
C VAL A 261 13.10 10.86 -28.14
N HIS A 262 12.56 12.05 -27.88
CA HIS A 262 12.73 13.24 -28.73
C HIS A 262 13.14 14.45 -27.88
N PRO A 263 14.44 14.61 -27.57
CA PRO A 263 14.95 15.70 -26.74
C PRO A 263 14.47 17.08 -27.22
N GLY A 264 14.02 17.91 -26.27
CA GLY A 264 13.51 19.26 -26.53
C GLY A 264 12.00 19.33 -26.84
N ARG A 265 11.30 18.19 -26.87
CA ARG A 265 9.84 18.14 -26.89
C ARG A 265 9.26 17.97 -25.49
N LEU A 266 7.98 18.33 -25.35
CA LEU A 266 7.18 17.96 -24.18
C LEU A 266 7.02 16.44 -24.12
N ALA A 267 6.95 15.88 -22.92
CA ALA A 267 6.70 14.46 -22.67
C ALA A 267 5.23 14.07 -22.93
N LEU A 268 4.70 14.43 -24.10
CA LEU A 268 3.36 14.09 -24.53
C LEU A 268 3.32 12.65 -25.02
N ASP A 269 2.22 11.99 -24.69
CA ASP A 269 1.99 10.60 -25.05
C ASP A 269 1.57 10.48 -26.52
N ASP A 270 2.20 9.54 -27.23
CA ASP A 270 1.88 9.15 -28.61
C ASP A 270 1.59 7.64 -28.74
N HIS A 271 1.51 6.92 -27.62
CA HIS A 271 1.13 5.50 -27.53
C HIS A 271 -0.17 5.30 -26.72
N GLY A 272 -0.33 6.07 -25.65
CA GLY A 272 -1.49 6.07 -24.75
C GLY A 272 -1.30 5.25 -23.47
N HIS A 273 -0.18 4.56 -23.31
CA HIS A 273 0.08 3.72 -22.15
C HIS A 273 0.39 4.57 -20.91
N GLY A 274 1.31 5.51 -21.01
CA GLY A 274 1.67 6.40 -19.90
C GLY A 274 0.51 7.32 -19.46
N THR A 275 -0.37 7.73 -20.38
CA THR A 275 -1.62 8.43 -20.04
C THR A 275 -2.55 7.57 -19.21
N HIS A 276 -2.68 6.27 -19.54
CA HIS A 276 -3.50 5.32 -18.80
C HIS A 276 -2.95 5.06 -17.40
N VAL A 277 -1.64 4.84 -17.29
CA VAL A 277 -0.91 4.70 -16.02
C VAL A 277 -1.09 5.95 -15.15
N THR A 278 -0.92 7.13 -15.73
CA THR A 278 -1.06 8.41 -15.01
C THR A 278 -2.48 8.60 -14.45
N GLY A 279 -3.52 8.22 -15.20
CA GLY A 279 -4.91 8.28 -14.71
C GLY A 279 -5.18 7.38 -13.52
N ILE A 280 -4.59 6.18 -13.47
CA ILE A 280 -4.74 5.26 -12.33
C ILE A 280 -4.15 5.87 -11.07
N ILE A 281 -3.09 6.68 -11.18
CA ILE A 281 -2.47 7.36 -10.04
C ILE A 281 -3.27 8.61 -9.66
N ALA A 282 -3.53 9.52 -10.61
CA ALA A 282 -3.83 10.91 -10.30
C ALA A 282 -4.96 11.55 -11.12
N ALA A 283 -5.82 10.77 -11.80
CA ALA A 283 -7.07 11.33 -12.31
C ALA A 283 -7.86 11.98 -11.17
N CYS A 284 -8.29 13.22 -11.38
CA CYS A 284 -8.76 14.11 -10.34
C CYS A 284 -10.12 13.65 -9.81
N ALA A 285 -10.28 13.59 -8.50
CA ALA A 285 -11.56 13.27 -7.91
C ALA A 285 -12.50 14.49 -7.90
N ASN A 286 -13.81 14.25 -8.08
CA ASN A 286 -14.87 15.23 -7.97
C ASN A 286 -14.72 16.45 -8.90
N ASN A 287 -14.12 16.26 -10.08
CA ASN A 287 -14.04 17.30 -11.10
C ASN A 287 -15.22 17.22 -12.09
N HIS A 288 -16.15 16.27 -11.89
CA HIS A 288 -17.29 15.98 -12.77
C HIS A 288 -16.90 15.45 -14.15
N GLU A 289 -15.66 15.00 -14.30
CA GLU A 289 -15.11 14.35 -15.47
C GLU A 289 -14.78 12.89 -15.13
N GLY A 290 -14.49 12.08 -16.15
CA GLY A 290 -14.64 10.62 -16.13
C GLY A 290 -14.32 9.88 -14.83
N ILE A 291 -13.05 9.66 -14.50
CA ILE A 291 -12.62 8.65 -13.50
C ILE A 291 -11.96 9.29 -12.28
N VAL A 292 -11.73 8.47 -11.25
CA VAL A 292 -10.92 8.82 -10.08
C VAL A 292 -9.62 8.03 -10.06
N GLY A 293 -8.49 8.69 -9.85
CA GLY A 293 -7.20 8.06 -9.61
C GLY A 293 -7.04 7.67 -8.14
N THR A 294 -6.17 6.69 -7.88
CA THR A 294 -5.87 6.16 -6.55
C THR A 294 -5.52 7.26 -5.54
N ALA A 295 -4.78 8.28 -5.97
CA ALA A 295 -4.39 9.44 -5.18
C ALA A 295 -5.02 10.75 -5.70
N GLY A 296 -6.05 10.67 -6.57
CA GLY A 296 -6.66 11.80 -7.25
C GLY A 296 -7.39 12.81 -6.35
N PHE A 297 -7.68 12.43 -5.12
CA PHE A 297 -8.31 13.25 -4.08
C PHE A 297 -7.29 13.81 -3.06
N ALA A 298 -6.02 13.44 -3.18
CA ALA A 298 -4.96 13.77 -2.24
C ALA A 298 -4.00 14.83 -2.83
N PRO A 299 -3.19 15.51 -2.00
CA PRO A 299 -2.20 16.50 -2.46
C PRO A 299 -1.02 15.79 -3.15
N VAL A 300 -1.24 15.35 -4.39
CA VAL A 300 -0.28 14.59 -5.19
C VAL A 300 -0.20 15.18 -6.59
N ASP A 301 1.03 15.42 -7.05
CA ASP A 301 1.33 15.84 -8.41
C ASP A 301 2.13 14.74 -9.14
N VAL A 302 1.91 14.63 -10.45
CA VAL A 302 2.61 13.69 -11.34
C VAL A 302 3.48 14.44 -12.34
N VAL A 303 4.73 14.00 -12.51
CA VAL A 303 5.63 14.48 -13.56
C VAL A 303 5.85 13.36 -14.59
N PRO A 304 5.47 13.57 -15.87
CA PRO A 304 5.69 12.58 -16.91
C PRO A 304 7.13 12.61 -17.45
N PHE A 305 7.77 11.45 -17.50
CA PHE A 305 9.05 11.24 -18.16
C PHE A 305 8.84 10.24 -19.31
N LYS A 306 9.00 10.70 -20.54
CA LYS A 306 8.84 9.86 -21.74
C LYS A 306 10.15 9.19 -22.09
N VAL A 307 10.22 7.88 -21.87
CA VAL A 307 11.37 7.02 -22.20
C VAL A 307 11.00 5.91 -23.17
N LEU A 308 9.71 5.67 -23.38
CA LEU A 308 9.17 4.72 -24.34
C LEU A 308 8.62 5.47 -25.56
N ASP A 309 8.94 4.97 -26.74
CA ASP A 309 8.48 5.52 -28.02
C ASP A 309 7.02 5.13 -28.33
N ARG A 310 6.56 5.48 -29.54
CA ARG A 310 5.20 5.23 -30.01
C ARG A 310 4.82 3.74 -30.08
N GLU A 311 5.80 2.84 -30.08
CA GLU A 311 5.63 1.39 -30.10
C GLU A 311 5.78 0.78 -28.69
N GLY A 312 5.91 1.63 -27.66
CA GLY A 312 6.09 1.21 -26.28
C GLY A 312 7.51 0.69 -25.99
N THR A 313 8.49 1.01 -26.83
CA THR A 313 9.87 0.52 -26.71
C THR A 313 10.80 1.62 -26.21
N GLY A 314 11.73 1.27 -25.33
CA GLY A 314 12.77 2.17 -24.84
C GLY A 314 14.00 1.40 -24.38
N SER A 315 15.05 2.12 -23.97
CA SER A 315 16.28 1.51 -23.49
C SER A 315 16.55 1.82 -22.02
N ASP A 316 17.25 0.90 -21.36
CA ASP A 316 17.69 1.05 -19.96
C ASP A 316 18.49 2.34 -19.73
N PHE A 317 19.16 2.88 -20.76
CA PHE A 317 19.94 4.11 -20.64
C PHE A 317 19.03 5.34 -20.43
N GLU A 318 18.00 5.51 -21.26
CA GLU A 318 17.02 6.59 -21.09
C GLU A 318 16.21 6.41 -19.80
N ILE A 319 15.85 5.16 -19.45
CA ILE A 319 15.17 4.85 -18.18
C ILE A 319 16.06 5.26 -16.99
N ALA A 320 17.34 4.87 -16.97
CA ALA A 320 18.26 5.23 -15.90
C ALA A 320 18.45 6.75 -15.77
N LYS A 321 18.50 7.47 -16.89
CA LYS A 321 18.54 8.93 -16.90
C LYS A 321 17.26 9.54 -16.31
N ALA A 322 16.10 9.03 -16.70
CA ALA A 322 14.81 9.44 -16.16
C ALA A 322 14.69 9.20 -14.65
N VAL A 323 15.16 8.06 -14.15
CA VAL A 323 15.20 7.74 -12.72
C VAL A 323 16.06 8.75 -11.97
N ASN A 324 17.26 9.05 -12.45
CA ASN A 324 18.12 10.04 -11.81
C ASN A 324 17.54 11.47 -11.87
N ASP A 325 16.93 11.83 -12.99
CA ASP A 325 16.28 13.14 -13.12
C ASP A 325 15.04 13.24 -12.21
N ALA A 326 14.28 12.15 -12.02
CA ALA A 326 13.19 12.08 -11.04
C ALA A 326 13.69 12.30 -9.60
N VAL A 327 14.83 11.71 -9.24
CA VAL A 327 15.49 11.97 -7.95
C VAL A 327 15.91 13.43 -7.84
N SER A 328 16.50 14.01 -8.90
CA SER A 328 16.99 15.39 -8.90
C SER A 328 15.89 16.43 -8.67
N ILE A 329 14.67 16.15 -9.14
CA ILE A 329 13.50 17.00 -8.91
C ILE A 329 12.81 16.71 -7.57
N GLY A 330 13.33 15.78 -6.78
CA GLY A 330 12.80 15.44 -5.46
C GLY A 330 11.50 14.63 -5.50
N ALA A 331 11.34 13.73 -6.49
CA ALA A 331 10.23 12.77 -6.51
C ALA A 331 10.22 11.94 -5.22
N ASP A 332 9.04 11.72 -4.65
CA ASP A 332 8.86 10.84 -3.49
C ASP A 332 8.59 9.40 -3.93
N VAL A 333 7.94 9.23 -5.09
CA VAL A 333 7.60 7.94 -5.69
C VAL A 333 7.97 7.94 -7.17
N ILE A 334 8.54 6.85 -7.65
CA ILE A 334 8.80 6.59 -9.07
C ILE A 334 7.98 5.37 -9.48
N ASN A 335 7.14 5.54 -10.50
CA ASN A 335 6.39 4.46 -11.14
C ASN A 335 7.06 4.05 -12.45
N LEU A 336 7.42 2.77 -12.56
CA LEU A 336 8.01 2.12 -13.73
C LEU A 336 7.04 1.04 -14.22
N SER A 337 6.01 1.43 -14.97
CA SER A 337 5.03 0.52 -15.59
C SER A 337 5.59 -0.18 -16.84
N LEU A 338 6.86 -0.56 -16.78
CA LEU A 338 7.64 -1.16 -17.85
C LEU A 338 8.48 -2.32 -17.28
N ALA A 339 8.82 -3.27 -18.15
CA ALA A 339 9.63 -4.42 -17.78
C ALA A 339 10.41 -4.91 -19.00
N GLY A 340 11.62 -5.42 -18.77
CA GLY A 340 12.49 -5.98 -19.80
C GLY A 340 13.40 -7.06 -19.24
N LYS A 341 13.88 -7.96 -20.10
CA LYS A 341 14.84 -8.99 -19.70
C LYS A 341 16.26 -8.44 -19.68
N GLY A 342 17.03 -8.91 -18.70
CA GLY A 342 18.46 -8.65 -18.60
C GLY A 342 18.79 -7.49 -17.68
N LYS A 343 19.86 -7.67 -16.92
CA LYS A 343 20.37 -6.70 -15.95
C LYS A 343 21.36 -5.76 -16.61
N THR A 344 21.25 -4.46 -16.33
CA THR A 344 22.27 -3.49 -16.73
C THR A 344 22.78 -2.71 -15.51
N LEU A 345 24.10 -2.49 -15.47
CA LEU A 345 24.73 -1.77 -14.36
C LEU A 345 24.23 -0.31 -14.26
N VAL A 346 23.96 0.33 -15.40
CA VAL A 346 23.52 1.74 -15.44
C VAL A 346 22.15 1.92 -14.79
N LEU A 347 21.19 1.03 -15.07
CA LEU A 347 19.86 1.09 -14.48
C LEU A 347 19.90 0.67 -13.01
N GLU A 348 20.67 -0.37 -12.66
CA GLU A 348 20.90 -0.77 -11.27
C GLU A 348 21.43 0.41 -10.43
N GLN A 349 22.43 1.14 -10.93
CA GLN A 349 23.01 2.28 -10.22
C GLN A 349 22.02 3.44 -10.07
N ALA A 350 21.19 3.70 -11.07
CA ALA A 350 20.15 4.73 -10.98
C ALA A 350 19.07 4.36 -9.94
N VAL A 351 18.64 3.10 -9.93
CA VAL A 351 17.70 2.55 -8.93
C VAL A 351 18.29 2.64 -7.52
N GLN A 352 19.54 2.19 -7.34
CA GLN A 352 20.24 2.31 -6.05
C GLN A 352 20.42 3.77 -5.63
N ASN A 353 20.65 4.69 -6.57
CA ASN A 353 20.71 6.12 -6.27
C ASN A 353 19.37 6.64 -5.75
N ALA A 354 18.26 6.30 -6.41
CA ALA A 354 16.92 6.68 -5.97
C ALA A 354 16.58 6.12 -4.58
N LEU A 355 16.91 4.85 -4.31
CA LEU A 355 16.67 4.23 -3.01
C LEU A 355 17.52 4.86 -1.89
N ARG A 356 18.77 5.23 -2.16
CA ARG A 356 19.60 6.01 -1.20
C ARG A 356 19.06 7.41 -0.90
N HIS A 357 18.24 7.97 -1.80
CA HIS A 357 17.51 9.21 -1.57
C HIS A 357 16.13 8.98 -0.95
N HIS A 358 15.81 7.74 -0.56
CA HIS A 358 14.55 7.32 0.05
C HIS A 358 13.34 7.59 -0.84
N VAL A 359 13.53 7.42 -2.14
CA VAL A 359 12.47 7.46 -3.14
C VAL A 359 11.88 6.06 -3.25
N VAL A 360 10.56 5.95 -3.13
CA VAL A 360 9.85 4.68 -3.30
C VAL A 360 9.81 4.34 -4.79
N ILE A 361 10.29 3.17 -5.18
CA ILE A 361 10.27 2.73 -6.58
C ILE A 361 9.30 1.56 -6.71
N VAL A 362 8.34 1.69 -7.61
CA VAL A 362 7.33 0.68 -7.89
C VAL A 362 7.44 0.29 -9.35
N ALA A 363 7.55 -1.01 -9.63
CA ALA A 363 7.68 -1.53 -10.98
C ALA A 363 6.66 -2.65 -11.27
N ALA A 364 6.21 -2.69 -12.52
CA ALA A 364 5.39 -3.78 -13.04
C ALA A 364 6.21 -5.08 -13.07
N ALA A 365 5.62 -6.19 -12.62
CA ALA A 365 6.29 -7.49 -12.64
C ALA A 365 6.62 -7.96 -14.07
N GLY A 366 5.75 -7.71 -15.05
CA GLY A 366 5.87 -8.27 -16.39
C GLY A 366 4.69 -9.16 -16.75
N ASN A 367 4.51 -9.40 -18.05
CA ASN A 367 3.28 -9.97 -18.61
C ASN A 367 3.53 -11.23 -19.47
N TRP A 368 4.50 -12.08 -19.10
CA TRP A 368 4.86 -13.28 -19.87
C TRP A 368 4.55 -14.61 -19.16
N GLY A 369 4.09 -14.58 -17.91
CA GLY A 369 3.83 -15.76 -17.09
C GLY A 369 5.11 -16.53 -16.77
N ILE A 370 6.21 -15.80 -16.54
CA ILE A 370 7.54 -16.37 -16.27
C ILE A 370 8.07 -15.97 -14.89
N SER A 371 9.21 -16.58 -14.51
CA SER A 371 9.96 -16.18 -13.32
C SER A 371 10.52 -14.75 -13.47
N LEU A 372 10.34 -13.94 -12.45
CA LEU A 372 10.82 -12.55 -12.35
C LEU A 372 12.34 -12.42 -12.29
N GLN A 373 13.08 -13.46 -11.93
CA GLN A 373 14.51 -13.40 -11.59
C GLN A 373 15.40 -12.62 -12.57
N GLU A 374 15.05 -12.57 -13.86
CA GLU A 374 15.80 -11.85 -14.90
C GLU A 374 15.01 -10.70 -15.56
N VAL A 375 13.94 -10.23 -14.90
CA VAL A 375 13.05 -9.16 -15.36
C VAL A 375 13.31 -7.89 -14.55
N TYR A 376 13.76 -6.84 -15.23
CA TYR A 376 14.16 -5.57 -14.63
C TYR A 376 13.26 -4.44 -15.16
N PRO A 377 13.01 -3.39 -14.38
CA PRO A 377 13.61 -3.08 -13.06
C PRO A 377 12.99 -3.81 -11.86
N ALA A 378 11.91 -4.56 -12.03
CA ALA A 378 11.18 -5.20 -10.92
C ALA A 378 12.05 -6.05 -9.99
N SER A 379 13.04 -6.77 -10.52
CA SER A 379 13.91 -7.65 -9.73
C SER A 379 15.13 -6.97 -9.10
N TYR A 380 15.27 -5.64 -9.21
CA TYR A 380 16.30 -4.95 -8.43
C TYR A 380 15.93 -4.92 -6.94
N PRO A 381 16.86 -5.26 -6.02
CA PRO A 381 16.60 -5.17 -4.59
C PRO A 381 16.09 -3.77 -4.18
N GLY A 382 15.02 -3.73 -3.39
CA GLY A 382 14.38 -2.51 -2.91
C GLY A 382 13.35 -1.89 -3.86
N VAL A 383 13.26 -2.34 -5.11
CA VAL A 383 12.12 -2.01 -5.98
C VAL A 383 10.91 -2.85 -5.56
N ILE A 384 9.74 -2.20 -5.44
CA ILE A 384 8.48 -2.89 -5.15
C ILE A 384 7.95 -3.49 -6.45
N ALA A 385 8.09 -4.80 -6.61
CA ALA A 385 7.57 -5.53 -7.76
C ALA A 385 6.07 -5.86 -7.60
N VAL A 386 5.26 -5.49 -8.60
CA VAL A 386 3.80 -5.58 -8.53
C VAL A 386 3.21 -6.54 -9.56
N ALA A 387 2.56 -7.60 -9.05
CA ALA A 387 1.77 -8.55 -9.85
C ALA A 387 0.33 -8.06 -10.05
N ALA A 388 -0.35 -8.64 -11.04
CA ALA A 388 -1.70 -8.26 -11.42
C ALA A 388 -2.75 -9.29 -10.98
N VAL A 389 -3.90 -8.78 -10.52
CA VAL A 389 -5.09 -9.58 -10.21
C VAL A 389 -6.33 -9.08 -10.96
N ASP A 390 -7.32 -9.95 -11.08
CA ASP A 390 -8.66 -9.62 -11.56
C ASP A 390 -9.62 -9.18 -10.43
N GLU A 391 -10.87 -8.88 -10.80
CA GLU A 391 -11.94 -8.46 -9.87
C GLU A 391 -12.30 -9.51 -8.81
N ASN A 392 -11.98 -10.77 -9.09
CA ASN A 392 -12.21 -11.92 -8.23
C ASN A 392 -11.01 -12.25 -7.33
N ASN A 393 -9.99 -11.39 -7.30
CA ASN A 393 -8.71 -11.62 -6.62
C ASN A 393 -7.97 -12.86 -7.13
N GLN A 394 -8.14 -13.21 -8.42
CA GLN A 394 -7.36 -14.28 -9.05
C GLN A 394 -6.11 -13.69 -9.69
N ILE A 395 -4.98 -14.38 -9.52
CA ILE A 395 -3.74 -14.06 -10.23
C ILE A 395 -3.95 -14.29 -11.72
N ILE A 396 -3.55 -13.32 -12.53
CA ILE A 396 -3.70 -13.41 -13.97
C ILE A 396 -2.60 -14.32 -14.53
N PRO A 397 -2.91 -15.29 -15.43
CA PRO A 397 -1.93 -16.27 -15.90
C PRO A 397 -0.68 -15.70 -16.58
N TYR A 398 -0.79 -14.51 -17.18
CA TYR A 398 0.35 -13.84 -17.82
C TYR A 398 1.18 -13.00 -16.83
N SER A 399 0.74 -12.79 -15.59
CA SER A 399 1.53 -12.04 -14.60
C SER A 399 2.78 -12.84 -14.24
N ASP A 400 3.94 -12.20 -14.32
CA ASP A 400 5.19 -12.83 -13.88
C ASP A 400 5.17 -13.06 -12.36
N TYR A 401 5.94 -14.05 -11.91
CA TYR A 401 5.94 -14.57 -10.53
C TYR A 401 7.38 -14.83 -10.05
N GLY A 402 7.61 -14.95 -8.76
CA GLY A 402 8.96 -15.23 -8.23
C GLY A 402 9.11 -14.80 -6.77
N TRP A 403 10.32 -14.99 -6.23
CA TRP A 403 10.66 -14.50 -4.88
C TRP A 403 11.00 -13.00 -4.88
N GLU A 404 11.26 -12.44 -6.06
CA GLU A 404 11.45 -11.02 -6.29
C GLU A 404 10.12 -10.26 -6.29
N LEU A 405 8.98 -10.95 -6.42
CA LEU A 405 7.66 -10.34 -6.32
C LEU A 405 7.41 -9.84 -4.89
N ASP A 406 6.84 -8.66 -4.72
CA ASP A 406 6.52 -8.12 -3.39
C ASP A 406 5.02 -8.10 -3.11
N ILE A 407 4.20 -7.59 -4.03
CA ILE A 407 2.77 -7.34 -3.78
C ILE A 407 1.96 -7.48 -5.06
N SER A 408 0.63 -7.50 -4.95
CA SER A 408 -0.27 -7.49 -6.10
C SER A 408 -1.29 -6.36 -6.04
N ALA A 409 -1.86 -6.01 -7.18
CA ALA A 409 -2.89 -4.99 -7.32
C ALA A 409 -3.79 -5.25 -8.55
N PRO A 410 -4.96 -4.58 -8.65
CA PRO A 410 -5.85 -4.69 -9.81
C PRO A 410 -5.13 -4.43 -11.15
N GLY A 411 -5.20 -5.38 -12.08
CA GLY A 411 -4.53 -5.26 -13.38
C GLY A 411 -5.29 -5.84 -14.58
N GLU A 412 -6.45 -6.48 -14.39
CA GLU A 412 -7.31 -6.95 -15.49
C GLU A 412 -8.53 -6.04 -15.67
N ASN A 413 -8.87 -5.67 -16.90
CA ASN A 413 -10.01 -4.82 -17.24
C ASN A 413 -10.01 -3.48 -16.46
N ILE A 414 -8.89 -2.77 -16.50
CA ILE A 414 -8.73 -1.50 -15.79
C ILE A 414 -9.09 -0.32 -16.70
N LEU A 415 -10.18 0.36 -16.35
CA LEU A 415 -10.58 1.61 -16.99
C LEU A 415 -9.70 2.77 -16.49
N SER A 416 -9.08 3.50 -17.42
CA SER A 416 -8.35 4.74 -17.10
C SER A 416 -8.41 5.76 -18.24
N THR A 417 -7.82 6.94 -18.03
CA THR A 417 -7.64 8.01 -19.03
C THR A 417 -6.83 7.51 -20.22
N TYR A 418 -7.08 8.07 -21.38
CA TYR A 418 -6.38 7.73 -22.62
C TYR A 418 -6.16 9.00 -23.45
N MET A 419 -5.41 8.90 -24.54
CA MET A 419 -5.13 10.05 -25.41
C MET A 419 -6.42 10.66 -25.96
N ASN A 420 -6.34 11.91 -26.42
CA ASN A 420 -7.46 12.65 -27.03
C ASN A 420 -8.67 12.89 -26.10
N ASN A 421 -8.44 13.02 -24.78
CA ASN A 421 -9.50 13.17 -23.77
C ASN A 421 -10.49 11.98 -23.72
N GLU A 422 -10.02 10.78 -24.07
CA GLU A 422 -10.81 9.55 -24.03
C GLU A 422 -10.49 8.69 -22.80
N TYR A 423 -11.22 7.59 -22.64
CA TYR A 423 -11.00 6.57 -21.62
C TYR A 423 -10.93 5.20 -22.26
N ARG A 424 -10.07 4.32 -21.74
CA ARG A 424 -9.88 2.97 -22.30
C ARG A 424 -9.69 1.94 -21.19
N VAL A 425 -10.19 0.73 -21.45
CA VAL A 425 -9.94 -0.45 -20.63
C VAL A 425 -8.68 -1.13 -21.15
N LEU A 426 -7.69 -1.34 -20.28
CA LEU A 426 -6.47 -2.07 -20.60
C LEU A 426 -6.12 -3.08 -19.49
N ASN A 427 -5.22 -4.00 -19.83
CA ASN A 427 -4.81 -5.12 -18.99
C ASN A 427 -3.29 -5.13 -18.82
N GLY A 428 -2.79 -5.53 -17.64
CA GLY A 428 -1.37 -5.76 -17.40
C GLY A 428 -0.91 -5.43 -15.98
N THR A 429 0.25 -5.95 -15.61
CA THR A 429 1.00 -5.53 -14.42
C THR A 429 1.38 -4.05 -14.45
N SER A 430 1.48 -3.47 -15.64
CA SER A 430 1.61 -2.03 -15.87
C SER A 430 0.46 -1.20 -15.30
N MET A 431 -0.73 -1.79 -15.13
CA MET A 431 -1.93 -1.14 -14.59
C MET A 431 -2.04 -1.43 -13.08
N ALA A 432 -1.44 -2.53 -12.62
CA ALA A 432 -1.34 -2.87 -11.20
C ALA A 432 -0.33 -1.97 -10.47
N ALA A 433 0.85 -1.76 -11.03
CA ALA A 433 1.89 -0.89 -10.47
C ALA A 433 1.39 0.51 -10.04
N PRO A 434 0.64 1.27 -10.85
CA PRO A 434 0.18 2.60 -10.48
C PRO A 434 -0.82 2.63 -9.33
N PHE A 435 -1.56 1.55 -9.04
CA PHE A 435 -2.35 1.48 -7.80
C PHE A 435 -1.43 1.49 -6.58
N VAL A 436 -0.34 0.70 -6.60
CA VAL A 436 0.63 0.66 -5.50
C VAL A 436 1.39 2.00 -5.38
N SER A 437 1.78 2.60 -6.51
CA SER A 437 2.38 3.94 -6.54
C SER A 437 1.45 5.00 -5.95
N GLY A 438 0.15 4.93 -6.27
CA GLY A 438 -0.87 5.81 -5.69
C GLY A 438 -1.01 5.63 -4.18
N VAL A 439 -1.06 4.40 -3.67
CA VAL A 439 -1.12 4.14 -2.22
C VAL A 439 0.16 4.61 -1.51
N ALA A 440 1.34 4.41 -2.12
CA ALA A 440 2.60 4.95 -1.58
C ALA A 440 2.57 6.49 -1.50
N ALA A 441 2.02 7.15 -2.52
CA ALA A 441 1.85 8.61 -2.52
C ALA A 441 0.85 9.07 -1.44
N LEU A 442 -0.27 8.35 -1.24
CA LEU A 442 -1.22 8.61 -0.16
C LEU A 442 -0.56 8.51 1.22
N LEU A 443 0.25 7.47 1.47
CA LEU A 443 0.98 7.30 2.72
C LEU A 443 1.91 8.50 2.98
N LYS A 444 2.66 8.93 1.96
CA LYS A 444 3.55 10.09 2.05
C LYS A 444 2.80 11.41 2.23
N ALA A 445 1.62 11.55 1.63
CA ALA A 445 0.77 12.73 1.75
C ALA A 445 0.17 12.83 3.16
N MET A 446 -0.19 11.69 3.75
CA MET A 446 -0.70 11.61 5.12
C MET A 446 0.39 11.88 6.15
N ASP A 447 1.55 11.25 6.00
CA ASP A 447 2.71 11.48 6.87
C ASP A 447 4.01 11.65 6.06
N PRO A 448 4.41 12.91 5.78
CA PRO A 448 5.62 13.22 5.02
C PRO A 448 6.92 12.70 5.66
N ARG A 449 6.90 12.30 6.93
CA ARG A 449 8.07 11.76 7.65
C ARG A 449 8.38 10.31 7.29
N LEU A 450 7.42 9.57 6.74
CA LEU A 450 7.63 8.18 6.34
C LEU A 450 8.74 8.07 5.29
N ASP A 451 9.70 7.19 5.51
CA ASP A 451 10.69 6.81 4.50
C ASP A 451 10.24 5.60 3.67
N ASP A 452 11.07 5.22 2.70
CA ASP A 452 10.83 4.15 1.76
C ASP A 452 10.66 2.78 2.43
N ILE A 453 11.46 2.48 3.46
CA ILE A 453 11.40 1.21 4.21
C ILE A 453 10.11 1.13 5.04
N GLN A 454 9.72 2.23 5.68
CA GLN A 454 8.46 2.32 6.41
C GLN A 454 7.25 2.18 5.47
N ILE A 455 7.30 2.80 4.28
CA ILE A 455 6.25 2.67 3.27
C ILE A 455 6.16 1.22 2.77
N ARG A 456 7.29 0.58 2.41
CA ARG A 456 7.34 -0.85 2.02
C ARG A 456 6.66 -1.74 3.05
N LYS A 457 7.07 -1.61 4.32
CA LYS A 457 6.51 -2.40 5.43
C LYS A 457 5.01 -2.20 5.59
N ARG A 458 4.54 -0.95 5.53
CA ARG A 458 3.10 -0.66 5.62
C ARG A 458 2.32 -1.29 4.48
N LEU A 459 2.82 -1.22 3.25
CA LEU A 459 2.17 -1.85 2.09
C LEU A 459 2.05 -3.37 2.30
N PHE A 460 3.09 -4.04 2.79
CA PHE A 460 3.11 -5.49 2.95
C PHE A 460 2.29 -5.99 4.14
N GLU A 461 2.40 -5.34 5.30
CA GLU A 461 1.65 -5.73 6.51
C GLU A 461 0.15 -5.44 6.38
N SER A 462 -0.20 -4.46 5.55
CA SER A 462 -1.60 -4.12 5.26
C SER A 462 -2.22 -4.97 4.17
N ALA A 463 -1.42 -5.57 3.27
CA ALA A 463 -1.91 -6.33 2.13
C ALA A 463 -2.94 -7.40 2.52
N LYS A 464 -3.90 -7.58 1.62
CA LYS A 464 -4.91 -8.63 1.71
C LYS A 464 -4.37 -9.87 1.03
N ASP A 465 -4.01 -10.84 1.84
CA ASP A 465 -3.67 -12.18 1.37
C ASP A 465 -4.86 -12.84 0.64
N ILE A 466 -4.58 -13.43 -0.51
CA ILE A 466 -5.56 -14.00 -1.46
C ILE A 466 -5.24 -15.44 -1.85
N ARG A 467 -4.13 -16.02 -1.36
CA ARG A 467 -3.72 -17.39 -1.66
C ARG A 467 -3.31 -18.13 -0.39
N GLU A 468 -2.04 -18.54 -0.31
CA GLU A 468 -1.50 -19.24 0.84
C GLU A 468 -1.24 -18.24 1.96
N LYS A 469 -1.53 -18.63 3.20
CA LYS A 469 -1.37 -17.74 4.34
C LYS A 469 0.05 -17.16 4.41
N GLY A 470 0.17 -15.85 4.24
CA GLY A 470 1.44 -15.12 4.27
C GLY A 470 1.92 -14.77 2.87
N TYR A 471 3.24 -14.83 2.68
CA TYR A 471 3.86 -14.52 1.39
C TYR A 471 3.79 -15.74 0.45
N ASP A 472 3.44 -15.52 -0.82
CA ASP A 472 3.58 -16.49 -1.90
C ASP A 472 4.17 -15.87 -3.17
N THR A 473 4.78 -16.69 -4.02
CA THR A 473 5.54 -16.21 -5.18
C THR A 473 4.68 -15.65 -6.32
N HIS A 474 3.34 -15.73 -6.26
CA HIS A 474 2.46 -15.24 -7.33
C HIS A 474 1.62 -14.04 -6.92
N SER A 475 1.32 -13.87 -5.61
CA SER A 475 0.63 -12.68 -5.10
C SER A 475 1.50 -11.77 -4.22
N GLY A 476 2.71 -12.21 -3.88
CA GLY A 476 3.58 -11.53 -2.92
C GLY A 476 2.96 -11.59 -1.52
N TYR A 477 2.90 -10.46 -0.83
CA TYR A 477 2.15 -10.29 0.43
C TYR A 477 0.63 -10.19 0.23
N GLY A 478 0.14 -10.21 -1.02
CA GLY A 478 -1.28 -10.10 -1.37
C GLY A 478 -1.65 -8.78 -2.03
N VAL A 479 -2.94 -8.47 -2.10
CA VAL A 479 -3.47 -7.28 -2.78
C VAL A 479 -3.30 -6.04 -1.90
N VAL A 480 -2.75 -4.95 -2.43
CA VAL A 480 -2.57 -3.68 -1.70
C VAL A 480 -3.88 -3.16 -1.09
N GLN A 481 -3.82 -2.60 0.13
CA GLN A 481 -4.98 -2.06 0.86
C GLN A 481 -4.65 -0.67 1.44
N ALA A 482 -5.21 0.40 0.87
CA ALA A 482 -4.89 1.78 1.21
C ALA A 482 -5.26 2.12 2.66
N ALA A 483 -6.50 1.83 3.06
CA ALA A 483 -7.00 2.15 4.39
C ALA A 483 -6.19 1.49 5.51
N LYS A 484 -6.03 0.17 5.40
CA LYS A 484 -5.25 -0.58 6.38
C LYS A 484 -3.81 -0.10 6.43
N ALA A 485 -3.19 0.29 5.31
CA ALA A 485 -1.82 0.83 5.29
C ALA A 485 -1.69 2.18 6.02
N ILE A 486 -2.64 3.09 5.80
CA ILE A 486 -2.66 4.43 6.39
C ILE A 486 -2.83 4.35 7.91
N HIS A 487 -3.74 3.51 8.39
CA HIS A 487 -4.05 3.40 9.83
C HIS A 487 -3.07 2.54 10.63
N LEU A 488 -2.03 1.97 10.00
CA LEU A 488 -0.95 1.32 10.75
C LEU A 488 -0.25 2.34 11.66
N PRO A 489 0.11 1.97 12.90
CA PRO A 489 0.84 2.85 13.80
C PRO A 489 2.24 3.16 13.24
N TYR A 490 2.73 4.38 13.50
CA TYR A 490 4.10 4.73 13.16
C TYR A 490 5.09 3.85 13.94
N SER A 491 6.05 3.27 13.23
CA SER A 491 7.16 2.53 13.82
C SER A 491 8.39 2.64 12.93
N GLU A 492 9.56 2.66 13.56
CA GLU A 492 10.81 2.45 12.83
C GLU A 492 10.80 1.04 12.21
N ALA A 493 11.39 0.92 11.03
CA ALA A 493 11.32 -0.31 10.24
C ALA A 493 12.70 -0.79 9.81
N VAL A 494 12.85 -2.12 9.82
CA VAL A 494 13.93 -2.85 9.13
C VAL A 494 13.27 -3.85 8.20
N ASP A 495 13.83 -4.06 7.02
CA ASP A 495 13.26 -4.97 6.04
C ASP A 495 14.32 -5.60 5.14
N TRP A 496 14.29 -6.92 4.97
CA TRP A 496 15.15 -7.59 4.01
C TRP A 496 14.68 -7.30 2.58
N LEU A 497 15.59 -6.80 1.75
CA LEU A 497 15.31 -6.41 0.37
C LEU A 497 15.55 -7.55 -0.63
N THR A 498 16.20 -8.63 -0.18
CA THR A 498 16.59 -9.78 -1.04
C THR A 498 16.08 -11.12 -0.52
N ILE A 499 15.44 -11.14 0.65
CA ILE A 499 14.91 -12.34 1.29
C ILE A 499 13.41 -12.15 1.48
N GLN A 500 12.60 -13.12 1.11
CA GLN A 500 11.19 -13.20 1.46
C GLN A 500 10.92 -14.36 2.41
N ASN A 501 9.80 -14.27 3.13
CA ASN A 501 9.38 -15.34 4.02
C ASN A 501 9.00 -16.59 3.20
N GLY A 502 9.57 -17.73 3.54
CA GLY A 502 9.45 -19.00 2.82
C GLY A 502 10.51 -19.24 1.75
N GLN A 503 11.36 -18.25 1.45
CA GLN A 503 12.33 -18.35 0.37
C GLN A 503 13.40 -19.42 0.66
N PRO A 504 13.82 -20.21 -0.34
CA PRO A 504 14.96 -21.09 -0.22
C PRO A 504 16.26 -20.32 0.08
N VAL A 505 17.03 -20.75 1.09
CA VAL A 505 18.28 -20.08 1.45
C VAL A 505 19.42 -20.53 0.55
N SER A 506 20.17 -19.56 0.06
CA SER A 506 21.50 -19.77 -0.50
C SER A 506 22.51 -19.02 0.35
N PHE A 507 23.24 -19.74 1.21
CA PHE A 507 24.20 -19.19 2.18
C PHE A 507 25.44 -18.53 1.56
N SER A 508 25.60 -18.63 0.23
CA SER A 508 26.71 -18.01 -0.52
C SER A 508 26.35 -16.67 -1.16
N LYS A 509 25.08 -16.24 -1.10
CA LYS A 509 24.64 -14.97 -1.70
C LYS A 509 24.66 -13.84 -0.68
N GLN A 510 25.09 -12.68 -1.14
CA GLN A 510 24.97 -11.43 -0.42
C GLN A 510 23.49 -11.04 -0.29
N GLN A 511 23.08 -10.70 0.92
CA GLN A 511 21.72 -10.32 1.28
C GLN A 511 21.70 -8.86 1.73
N LEU A 512 20.63 -8.15 1.42
CA LEU A 512 20.52 -6.72 1.73
C LEU A 512 19.40 -6.50 2.74
N LEU A 513 19.73 -5.75 3.79
CA LEU A 513 18.79 -5.28 4.81
C LEU A 513 18.65 -3.76 4.66
N GLY A 514 17.43 -3.33 4.34
CA GLY A 514 17.03 -1.93 4.36
C GLY A 514 16.75 -1.46 5.79
N ILE A 515 17.19 -0.24 6.09
CA ILE A 515 17.10 0.38 7.40
C ILE A 515 16.42 1.75 7.24
N SER A 516 15.40 2.02 8.04
CA SER A 516 14.75 3.34 8.09
C SER A 516 15.68 4.42 8.65
N LYS A 517 15.49 5.67 8.23
CA LYS A 517 16.33 6.82 8.62
C LYS A 517 16.44 7.00 10.12
N GLY A 518 15.35 6.79 10.84
CA GLY A 518 15.31 6.95 12.30
C GLY A 518 16.16 5.92 13.03
N LEU A 519 16.69 4.91 12.35
CA LEU A 519 17.59 3.89 12.92
C LEU A 519 19.06 4.19 12.70
N ILE A 520 19.45 5.20 11.92
CA ILE A 520 20.85 5.57 11.70
C ILE A 520 21.54 5.84 13.06
N GLY A 521 22.71 5.24 13.26
CA GLY A 521 23.50 5.29 14.49
C GLY A 521 23.09 4.27 15.56
N LYS A 522 22.00 3.53 15.38
CA LYS A 522 21.52 2.50 16.31
C LYS A 522 22.16 1.14 16.05
N ASP A 523 22.09 0.25 17.03
CA ASP A 523 22.62 -1.10 16.89
C ASP A 523 21.60 -2.02 16.20
N VAL A 524 22.09 -2.90 15.33
CA VAL A 524 21.32 -3.93 14.61
C VAL A 524 21.92 -5.29 14.92
N TYR A 525 21.08 -6.18 15.44
CA TYR A 525 21.42 -7.53 15.88
C TYR A 525 20.75 -8.54 14.96
N VAL A 526 21.52 -9.50 14.44
CA VAL A 526 21.02 -10.57 13.57
C VAL A 526 21.10 -11.89 14.31
N PHE A 527 20.02 -12.66 14.21
CA PHE A 527 19.88 -14.00 14.79
C PHE A 527 19.43 -14.99 13.73
N ILE A 528 19.96 -16.21 13.79
CA ILE A 528 19.51 -17.36 13.00
C ILE A 528 19.16 -18.48 13.98
N ASP A 529 17.94 -19.00 13.89
CA ASP A 529 17.38 -20.01 14.80
C ASP A 529 17.54 -19.65 16.29
N ASP A 530 17.25 -18.39 16.61
CA ASP A 530 17.38 -17.81 17.95
C ASP A 530 18.83 -17.78 18.49
N GLN A 531 19.84 -18.03 17.64
CA GLN A 531 21.26 -17.87 17.95
C GLN A 531 21.77 -16.53 17.44
N PHE A 532 22.49 -15.79 18.29
CA PHE A 532 23.13 -14.54 17.90
C PHE A 532 24.23 -14.81 16.87
N VAL A 533 24.19 -14.08 15.76
CA VAL A 533 25.16 -14.20 14.67
C VAL A 533 26.13 -13.03 14.68
N GLU A 534 25.59 -11.82 14.52
CA GLU A 534 26.40 -10.62 14.38
C GLU A 534 25.63 -9.39 14.89
N LYS A 535 26.40 -8.38 15.31
CA LYS A 535 25.93 -7.03 15.63
C LYS A 535 26.61 -6.05 14.67
N ARG A 536 25.84 -5.11 14.12
CA ARG A 536 26.34 -3.97 13.33
C ARG A 536 25.71 -2.67 13.79
N ASN A 537 26.34 -1.55 13.48
CA ASN A 537 25.70 -0.25 13.61
C ASN A 537 24.96 0.07 12.30
N ALA A 538 23.76 0.63 12.40
CA ALA A 538 23.02 1.12 11.26
C ALA A 538 23.66 2.40 10.73
N ASP A 539 24.10 2.38 9.49
CA ASP A 539 24.53 3.56 8.76
C ASP A 539 23.40 4.09 7.86
N ASP A 540 23.68 5.12 7.07
CA ASP A 540 22.77 5.72 6.10
C ASP A 540 22.56 4.87 4.84
N HIS A 541 23.05 3.63 4.83
CA HIS A 541 22.99 2.72 3.70
C HIS A 541 22.33 1.38 4.07
N TRP A 542 22.11 0.54 3.06
CA TRP A 542 21.69 -0.84 3.29
C TRP A 542 22.83 -1.64 3.93
N ILE A 543 22.46 -2.51 4.86
CA ILE A 543 23.42 -3.41 5.48
C ILE A 543 23.49 -4.70 4.68
N SER A 544 24.69 -4.99 4.18
CA SER A 544 24.97 -6.21 3.43
C SER A 544 25.38 -7.37 4.34
N PHE A 545 24.67 -8.48 4.28
CA PHE A 545 24.97 -9.69 5.05
C PHE A 545 25.34 -10.88 4.16
N ILE A 546 26.28 -11.69 4.64
CA ILE A 546 26.46 -13.07 4.17
C ILE A 546 26.00 -13.94 5.33
N LEU A 547 24.89 -14.65 5.15
CA LEU A 547 24.31 -15.46 6.23
C LEU A 547 25.14 -16.75 6.38
N PRO A 548 25.66 -17.06 7.57
CA PRO A 548 26.36 -18.32 7.80
C PRO A 548 25.40 -19.51 7.67
N ASP A 549 25.92 -20.63 7.16
CA ASP A 549 25.18 -21.89 7.19
C ASP A 549 25.15 -22.44 8.62
N ILE A 550 23.97 -22.47 9.21
CA ILE A 550 23.74 -23.02 10.55
C ILE A 550 22.88 -24.28 10.41
N PRO A 551 23.39 -25.47 10.79
CA PRO A 551 22.62 -26.70 10.71
C PRO A 551 21.30 -26.58 11.49
N SER A 552 20.18 -26.65 10.78
CA SER A 552 18.85 -26.70 11.38
C SER A 552 18.33 -28.13 11.38
N ALA A 553 17.63 -28.49 12.46
CA ALA A 553 16.93 -29.76 12.54
C ALA A 553 15.68 -29.80 11.64
N ARG A 554 15.21 -28.63 11.21
CA ARG A 554 14.24 -28.48 10.13
C ARG A 554 15.02 -28.16 8.88
N ASN A 555 14.50 -28.55 7.73
CA ASN A 555 14.93 -27.97 6.47
C ASN A 555 14.39 -26.54 6.33
N GLU A 556 14.38 -25.77 7.43
CA GLU A 556 13.89 -24.41 7.56
C GLU A 556 14.73 -23.71 8.65
N GLN A 557 15.01 -22.42 8.46
CA GLN A 557 15.70 -21.57 9.43
C GLN A 557 14.91 -20.30 9.69
N LYS A 558 14.97 -19.81 10.93
CA LYS A 558 14.35 -18.54 11.32
C LYS A 558 15.39 -17.44 11.40
N LEU A 559 15.27 -16.45 10.53
CA LEU A 559 16.07 -15.22 10.54
C LEU A 559 15.34 -14.15 11.33
N THR A 560 16.00 -13.55 12.31
CA THR A 560 15.44 -12.45 13.10
C THR A 560 16.42 -11.28 13.10
N VAL A 561 15.92 -10.08 12.88
CA VAL A 561 16.67 -8.83 13.00
C VAL A 561 16.01 -7.95 14.03
N ILE A 562 16.83 -7.38 14.92
CA ILE A 562 16.40 -6.47 15.97
C ILE A 562 17.27 -5.22 15.91
N SER A 563 16.66 -4.04 15.86
CA SER A 563 17.38 -2.79 16.10
C SER A 563 17.06 -2.25 17.49
N ALA A 564 18.09 -1.78 18.19
CA ALA A 564 17.96 -1.20 19.52
C ALA A 564 18.73 0.13 19.65
N ASP A 565 18.22 1.04 20.48
CA ASP A 565 18.87 2.30 20.79
C ASP A 565 20.09 2.13 21.74
N HIS A 566 20.71 3.24 22.14
CA HIS A 566 21.88 3.24 23.02
C HIS A 566 21.59 2.71 24.45
N ASN A 567 20.33 2.71 24.87
CA ASN A 567 19.88 2.14 26.14
C ASN A 567 19.49 0.66 26.02
N GLY A 568 19.53 0.12 24.80
CA GLY A 568 19.12 -1.24 24.50
C GLY A 568 17.60 -1.41 24.34
N GLU A 569 16.83 -0.32 24.22
CA GLU A 569 15.40 -0.40 23.90
C GLU A 569 15.21 -0.80 22.45
N VAL A 570 14.36 -1.80 22.21
CA VAL A 570 14.07 -2.31 20.87
C VAL A 570 13.17 -1.34 20.14
N VAL A 571 13.65 -0.84 19.01
CA VAL A 571 12.98 0.18 18.19
C VAL A 571 12.42 -0.38 16.88
N ALA A 572 13.02 -1.45 16.35
CA ALA A 572 12.55 -2.14 15.15
C ALA A 572 12.83 -3.64 15.21
N PHE A 573 12.00 -4.42 14.54
CA PHE A 573 12.05 -5.89 14.57
C PHE A 573 11.51 -6.47 13.26
N ASP A 574 12.22 -7.44 12.67
CA ASP A 574 11.72 -8.26 11.56
C ASP A 574 12.06 -9.74 11.77
N GLU A 575 11.18 -10.64 11.33
CA GLU A 575 11.39 -12.08 11.39
C GLU A 575 10.92 -12.76 10.10
N ARG A 576 11.79 -13.59 9.52
CA ARG A 576 11.54 -14.36 8.30
C ARG A 576 11.90 -15.82 8.50
N TRP A 577 11.05 -16.71 8.03
CA TRP A 577 11.32 -18.14 7.91
C TRP A 577 11.88 -18.42 6.53
N MET A 578 12.91 -19.22 6.43
CA MET A 578 13.55 -19.56 5.17
C MET A 578 13.61 -21.07 5.03
N ASN A 579 13.52 -21.60 3.81
CA ASN A 579 13.56 -23.04 3.55
C ASN A 579 14.98 -23.47 3.15
N SER A 580 15.47 -24.59 3.65
CA SER A 580 16.67 -25.25 3.11
C SER A 580 16.28 -26.17 1.95
N THR A 581 17.18 -26.41 1.01
CA THR A 581 16.92 -27.19 -0.21
C THR A 581 16.73 -28.71 0.01
N SER A 582 16.96 -29.24 1.21
CA SER A 582 16.70 -30.65 1.51
C SER A 582 15.20 -30.92 1.72
N SER A 583 14.69 -32.06 1.24
CA SER A 583 13.34 -32.53 1.55
C SER A 583 13.33 -33.19 2.93
N ALA A 584 12.55 -32.65 3.88
CA ALA A 584 12.41 -33.24 5.21
C ALA A 584 11.23 -34.21 5.22
N SER A 585 11.39 -35.31 5.97
CA SER A 585 10.29 -36.18 6.37
C SER A 585 9.20 -35.37 7.08
N ALA A 586 7.94 -35.60 6.70
CA ALA A 586 6.77 -35.01 7.35
C ALA A 586 6.50 -35.54 8.77
N SER A 587 7.31 -36.48 9.27
CA SER A 587 7.17 -37.09 10.59
C SER A 587 8.52 -37.42 11.25
N PHE A 588 8.50 -37.54 12.58
CA PHE A 588 9.66 -37.93 13.38
C PHE A 588 9.80 -39.45 13.44
N THR A 589 11.03 -39.95 13.33
CA THR A 589 11.32 -41.39 13.27
C THR A 589 10.99 -42.14 14.57
N ASP A 590 10.96 -41.43 15.70
CA ASP A 590 10.72 -41.98 17.05
C ASP A 590 9.33 -41.65 17.62
N VAL A 591 8.41 -41.13 16.80
CA VAL A 591 7.02 -40.84 17.18
C VAL A 591 6.06 -41.58 16.22
N PRO A 592 5.75 -42.87 16.46
CA PRO A 592 4.83 -43.61 15.62
C PRO A 592 3.39 -43.07 15.73
N SER A 593 2.54 -43.33 14.72
CA SER A 593 1.13 -42.91 14.72
C SER A 593 0.31 -43.44 15.90
N SER A 594 0.76 -44.53 16.54
CA SER A 594 0.18 -45.08 17.77
C SER A 594 0.58 -44.35 19.05
N PHE A 595 1.52 -43.39 18.99
CA PHE A 595 1.96 -42.62 20.15
C PHE A 595 0.82 -41.73 20.66
N TRP A 596 0.59 -41.70 21.98
CA TRP A 596 -0.60 -41.07 22.58
C TRP A 596 -0.79 -39.57 22.24
N ALA A 597 0.30 -38.86 21.95
CA ALA A 597 0.32 -37.45 21.57
C ALA A 597 0.68 -37.23 20.11
N TYR A 598 0.57 -38.25 19.25
CA TYR A 598 1.01 -38.18 17.85
C TYR A 598 0.38 -36.98 17.13
N GLU A 599 -0.94 -36.85 17.15
CA GLU A 599 -1.67 -35.78 16.47
C GLU A 599 -1.26 -34.38 16.99
N GLU A 600 -1.13 -34.21 18.30
CA GLU A 600 -0.70 -32.92 18.84
C GLU A 600 0.76 -32.60 18.52
N ILE A 601 1.66 -33.58 18.53
CA ILE A 601 3.06 -33.41 18.12
C ILE A 601 3.11 -33.03 16.63
N GLN A 602 2.39 -33.74 15.75
CA GLN A 602 2.35 -33.41 14.33
C GLN A 602 1.76 -32.02 14.07
N THR A 603 0.72 -31.63 14.83
CA THR A 603 0.15 -30.29 14.76
C THR A 603 1.18 -29.24 15.17
N ALA A 604 1.80 -29.40 16.34
CA ALA A 604 2.81 -28.45 16.82
C ALA A 604 4.05 -28.39 15.93
N TYR A 605 4.39 -29.48 15.25
CA TYR A 605 5.47 -29.53 14.28
C TYR A 605 5.10 -28.78 12.99
N ARG A 606 3.93 -29.03 12.40
CA ARG A 606 3.46 -28.30 11.20
C ARG A 606 3.36 -26.79 11.45
N GLU A 607 2.84 -26.39 12.61
CA GLU A 607 2.66 -24.99 12.99
C GLU A 607 3.95 -24.30 13.49
N ARG A 608 5.11 -24.97 13.37
CA ARG A 608 6.43 -24.45 13.73
C ARG A 608 6.65 -24.12 15.20
N TRP A 609 5.88 -24.69 16.13
CA TRP A 609 6.05 -24.47 17.57
C TRP A 609 7.16 -25.33 18.18
N ILE A 610 7.44 -26.51 17.61
CA ILE A 610 8.41 -27.48 18.13
C ILE A 610 9.36 -27.96 17.05
N ASN A 611 10.63 -28.23 17.35
CA ASN A 611 11.58 -28.76 16.35
C ASN A 611 12.06 -30.16 16.77
N GLY A 612 12.47 -30.96 15.79
CA GLY A 612 13.20 -32.21 16.01
C GLY A 612 14.68 -31.96 16.26
N PHE A 613 15.45 -33.04 16.17
CA PHE A 613 16.91 -33.02 16.13
C PHE A 613 17.38 -33.31 14.70
N THR A 614 18.65 -33.05 14.42
CA THR A 614 19.26 -33.27 13.09
C THR A 614 19.29 -34.75 12.67
N ASP A 615 19.06 -35.67 13.61
CA ASP A 615 18.91 -37.12 13.38
C ASP A 615 17.46 -37.55 13.06
N HIS A 616 16.57 -36.59 12.77
CA HIS A 616 15.13 -36.78 12.49
C HIS A 616 14.29 -37.32 13.66
N THR A 617 14.83 -37.31 14.89
CA THR A 617 14.06 -37.67 16.09
C THR A 617 13.38 -36.46 16.74
N PHE A 618 12.30 -36.69 17.47
CA PHE A 618 11.66 -35.71 18.36
C PHE A 618 12.08 -35.87 19.82
N ARG A 619 12.40 -37.09 20.26
CA ARG A 619 12.70 -37.49 21.64
C ARG A 619 11.53 -37.16 22.59
N PRO A 620 10.34 -37.77 22.40
CA PRO A 620 9.10 -37.39 23.08
C PRO A 620 9.17 -37.46 24.61
N ASN A 621 9.99 -38.37 25.15
CA ASN A 621 10.13 -38.59 26.59
C ASN A 621 11.26 -37.78 27.22
N ALA A 622 12.06 -37.04 26.45
CA ALA A 622 13.10 -36.21 27.01
C ALA A 622 12.49 -35.06 27.83
N LEU A 623 13.11 -34.77 28.97
CA LEU A 623 12.67 -33.72 29.88
C LEU A 623 12.95 -32.34 29.26
N LEU A 624 12.03 -31.41 29.51
CA LEU A 624 12.07 -30.09 28.94
C LEU A 624 12.80 -29.12 29.89
N THR A 625 13.79 -28.40 29.37
CA THR A 625 14.42 -27.30 30.12
C THR A 625 13.55 -26.05 30.06
N ARG A 626 13.74 -25.13 31.02
CA ARG A 626 13.03 -23.85 31.08
C ARG A 626 13.22 -23.02 29.81
N ARG A 627 14.44 -23.01 29.25
CA ARG A 627 14.76 -22.35 27.97
C ARG A 627 13.92 -22.89 26.82
N HIS A 628 13.92 -24.21 26.61
CA HIS A 628 13.14 -24.83 25.55
C HIS A 628 11.63 -24.61 25.73
N ALA A 629 11.14 -24.59 26.97
CA ALA A 629 9.75 -24.25 27.28
C ALA A 629 9.37 -22.87 26.74
N VAL A 630 10.15 -21.85 27.09
CA VAL A 630 9.88 -20.48 26.66
C VAL A 630 10.01 -20.32 25.16
N MET A 631 11.01 -20.94 24.53
CA MET A 631 11.16 -20.90 23.07
C MET A 631 9.94 -21.48 22.34
N MET A 632 9.44 -22.65 22.78
CA MET A 632 8.26 -23.27 22.18
C MET A 632 6.99 -22.43 22.40
N MET A 633 6.84 -21.80 23.56
CA MET A 633 5.74 -20.86 23.78
C MET A 633 5.87 -19.63 22.89
N ASN A 634 7.06 -19.05 22.78
CA ASN A 634 7.28 -17.83 22.01
C ASN A 634 6.95 -18.06 20.52
N ARG A 635 7.17 -19.26 19.99
CA ARG A 635 6.76 -19.62 18.62
C ARG A 635 5.23 -19.66 18.44
N LEU A 636 4.48 -20.04 19.48
CA LEU A 636 3.02 -20.01 19.46
C LEU A 636 2.47 -18.59 19.63
N PHE A 637 3.02 -17.82 20.58
CA PHE A 637 2.47 -16.53 20.98
C PHE A 637 3.12 -15.31 20.32
N GLN A 638 4.28 -15.48 19.67
CA GLN A 638 5.02 -14.47 18.90
C GLN A 638 5.33 -13.19 19.70
N TRP A 639 5.86 -13.33 20.92
CA TRP A 639 6.25 -12.17 21.72
C TRP A 639 7.50 -11.52 21.15
N ARG A 640 7.56 -10.19 21.29
CA ARG A 640 8.73 -9.37 20.94
C ARG A 640 9.36 -8.80 22.21
N PRO A 641 10.70 -8.79 22.33
CA PRO A 641 11.37 -8.11 23.43
C PRO A 641 11.18 -6.59 23.31
N LYS A 642 11.06 -5.93 24.47
CA LYS A 642 11.12 -4.46 24.57
C LYS A 642 12.55 -3.97 24.73
N GLN A 643 13.44 -4.81 25.26
CA GLN A 643 14.84 -4.49 25.47
C GLN A 643 15.74 -5.66 25.06
N ILE A 644 16.94 -5.36 24.59
CA ILE A 644 17.96 -6.34 24.22
C ILE A 644 18.92 -6.65 25.37
N GLN A 645 18.84 -5.91 26.48
CA GLN A 645 19.59 -6.19 27.68
C GLN A 645 19.00 -7.38 28.44
N SER A 646 19.87 -8.28 28.91
CA SER A 646 19.42 -9.45 29.65
C SER A 646 18.75 -9.07 30.97
N PRO A 647 17.53 -9.55 31.26
CA PRO A 647 16.90 -9.37 32.56
C PRO A 647 17.45 -10.35 33.62
N PHE A 648 18.25 -11.34 33.22
CA PHE A 648 18.84 -12.34 34.12
C PHE A 648 20.37 -12.46 33.95
N LEU A 649 21.05 -12.83 35.03
CA LEU A 649 22.51 -12.95 35.08
C LEU A 649 23.05 -14.10 34.21
N ASP A 650 22.23 -15.14 33.97
CA ASP A 650 22.61 -16.38 33.31
C ASP A 650 21.98 -16.56 31.93
N THR A 651 21.52 -15.48 31.30
CA THR A 651 20.96 -15.51 29.93
C THR A 651 21.57 -14.43 29.04
N PRO A 652 22.90 -14.38 28.83
CA PRO A 652 23.51 -13.41 27.92
C PRO A 652 22.93 -13.51 26.50
N LEU A 653 22.97 -12.42 25.73
CA LEU A 653 22.36 -12.36 24.39
C LEU A 653 22.94 -13.41 23.42
N THR A 654 24.20 -13.82 23.63
CA THR A 654 24.89 -14.88 22.87
C THR A 654 24.32 -16.27 23.12
N MET A 655 23.49 -16.46 24.15
CA MET A 655 22.82 -17.72 24.41
C MET A 655 21.69 -17.97 23.41
N ALA A 656 21.67 -19.16 22.81
CA ALA A 656 20.57 -19.61 21.97
C ALA A 656 19.22 -19.55 22.70
N GLY A 657 18.27 -18.74 22.23
CA GLY A 657 16.97 -18.56 22.87
C GLY A 657 16.90 -17.41 23.89
N ALA A 658 17.93 -16.56 23.99
CA ALA A 658 17.91 -15.37 24.85
C ALA A 658 16.76 -14.41 24.50
N VAL A 659 16.58 -14.07 23.22
CA VAL A 659 15.53 -13.16 22.73
C VAL A 659 14.12 -13.62 23.16
N PRO A 660 13.69 -14.88 22.94
CA PRO A 660 12.45 -15.41 23.51
C PRO A 660 12.32 -15.27 25.03
N ILE A 661 13.40 -15.44 25.78
CA ILE A 661 13.39 -15.29 27.25
C ILE A 661 13.15 -13.84 27.65
N TYR A 662 13.79 -12.89 26.97
CA TYR A 662 13.63 -11.45 27.26
C TYR A 662 12.20 -11.02 26.95
N ALA A 663 11.68 -11.44 25.79
CA ALA A 663 10.28 -11.21 25.42
C ALA A 663 9.31 -11.79 26.45
N ALA A 664 9.54 -13.03 26.92
CA ALA A 664 8.70 -13.64 27.94
C ALA A 664 8.78 -12.92 29.31
N TYR A 665 9.94 -12.35 29.65
CA TYR A 665 10.11 -11.52 30.85
C TYR A 665 9.30 -10.23 30.73
N ASP A 666 9.39 -9.53 29.60
CA ASP A 666 8.66 -8.28 29.34
C ASP A 666 7.13 -8.47 29.34
N GLN A 667 6.67 -9.65 28.89
CA GLN A 667 5.27 -10.05 28.97
C GLN A 667 4.85 -10.55 30.36
N ARG A 668 5.75 -10.53 31.35
CA ARG A 668 5.56 -11.01 32.74
C ARG A 668 5.18 -12.49 32.83
N ILE A 669 5.59 -13.29 31.85
CA ILE A 669 5.33 -14.73 31.81
C ILE A 669 6.33 -15.44 32.72
N VAL A 670 7.60 -15.03 32.62
CA VAL A 670 8.70 -15.48 33.47
C VAL A 670 9.21 -14.32 34.32
N LYS A 671 9.66 -14.61 35.54
CA LYS A 671 10.22 -13.61 36.47
C LYS A 671 11.61 -13.97 37.00
N GLY A 672 12.15 -15.13 36.60
CA GLY A 672 13.37 -15.69 37.19
C GLY A 672 13.18 -16.14 38.64
N TYR A 673 14.30 -16.27 39.34
CA TYR A 673 14.41 -16.53 40.76
C TYR A 673 14.97 -15.30 41.48
N ASP A 674 14.79 -15.23 42.80
CA ASP A 674 15.12 -14.04 43.60
C ASP A 674 16.61 -13.69 43.59
N ASN A 675 17.47 -14.61 43.15
CA ASN A 675 18.91 -14.38 42.96
C ASN A 675 19.26 -13.83 41.57
N GLY A 676 18.29 -13.34 40.80
CA GLY A 676 18.50 -12.74 39.48
C GLY A 676 18.79 -13.75 38.35
N HIS A 677 18.64 -15.05 38.59
CA HIS A 677 18.88 -16.09 37.58
C HIS A 677 17.58 -16.62 36.98
N PHE A 678 17.62 -17.05 35.73
CA PHE A 678 16.54 -17.78 35.06
C PHE A 678 16.68 -19.30 35.18
N TYR A 679 17.92 -19.81 35.27
CA TYR A 679 18.31 -21.21 35.16
C TYR A 679 17.81 -21.88 33.88
N PRO A 680 18.31 -21.48 32.69
CA PRO A 680 17.79 -21.92 31.40
C PRO A 680 17.82 -23.45 31.21
N GLU A 681 18.85 -24.11 31.75
CA GLU A 681 19.06 -25.56 31.61
C GLU A 681 18.41 -26.41 32.71
N ARG A 682 17.77 -25.80 33.72
CA ARG A 682 16.96 -26.56 34.69
C ARG A 682 15.69 -27.08 34.03
N PHE A 683 15.31 -28.31 34.38
CA PHE A 683 14.05 -28.88 33.93
C PHE A 683 12.85 -28.13 34.51
N VAL A 684 11.81 -27.97 33.69
CA VAL A 684 10.56 -27.31 34.11
C VAL A 684 9.59 -28.33 34.69
N THR A 685 8.95 -27.98 35.81
CA THR A 685 7.89 -28.80 36.41
C THR A 685 6.53 -28.52 35.75
N ARG A 686 5.61 -29.49 35.87
CA ARG A 686 4.24 -29.35 35.37
C ARG A 686 3.52 -28.13 35.95
N ALA A 687 3.70 -27.85 37.24
CA ALA A 687 3.14 -26.66 37.89
C ALA A 687 3.71 -25.35 37.35
N GLN A 688 5.04 -25.27 37.17
CA GLN A 688 5.68 -24.09 36.59
C GLN A 688 5.18 -23.82 35.17
N MET A 689 5.03 -24.88 34.35
CA MET A 689 4.49 -24.75 33.01
C MET A 689 3.04 -24.27 33.00
N ALA A 690 2.19 -24.82 33.86
CA ALA A 690 0.80 -24.37 33.98
C ALA A 690 0.72 -22.86 34.29
N VAL A 691 1.54 -22.37 35.21
CA VAL A 691 1.62 -20.94 35.54
C VAL A 691 2.08 -20.11 34.34
N MET A 692 3.12 -20.53 33.62
CA MET A 692 3.60 -19.81 32.43
C MET A 692 2.53 -19.74 31.33
N LEU A 693 1.84 -20.83 31.02
CA LEU A 693 0.75 -20.84 30.03
C LEU A 693 -0.45 -19.99 30.47
N ALA A 694 -0.84 -20.05 31.74
CA ALA A 694 -1.92 -19.23 32.27
C ALA A 694 -1.59 -17.73 32.12
N ARG A 695 -0.35 -17.33 32.41
CA ARG A 695 0.12 -15.95 32.20
C ARG A 695 0.13 -15.55 30.74
N ALA A 696 0.62 -16.42 29.86
CA ALA A 696 0.61 -16.18 28.40
C ALA A 696 -0.81 -15.96 27.86
N LEU A 697 -1.79 -16.69 28.41
CA LEU A 697 -3.22 -16.54 28.10
C LEU A 697 -3.90 -15.39 28.87
N LYS A 698 -3.14 -14.59 29.64
CA LYS A 698 -3.61 -13.48 30.48
C LYS A 698 -4.74 -13.90 31.44
N LEU A 699 -4.61 -15.09 32.01
CA LEU A 699 -5.55 -15.65 32.98
C LEU A 699 -5.17 -15.19 34.39
N SER A 700 -6.11 -14.55 35.10
CA SER A 700 -5.92 -14.03 36.45
C SER A 700 -6.57 -14.94 37.50
N GLU A 701 -6.17 -14.83 38.76
CA GLU A 701 -6.84 -15.57 39.85
C GLU A 701 -8.29 -15.10 40.03
N SER A 702 -8.53 -13.80 39.91
CA SER A 702 -9.86 -13.17 39.96
C SER A 702 -10.79 -13.56 38.80
N SER A 703 -10.26 -14.13 37.71
CA SER A 703 -11.06 -14.54 36.55
C SER A 703 -11.55 -15.98 36.62
N PHE A 704 -11.23 -16.73 37.67
CA PHE A 704 -11.73 -18.09 37.82
C PHE A 704 -13.16 -18.10 38.39
N SER A 705 -14.15 -18.37 37.54
CA SER A 705 -15.58 -18.48 37.91
C SER A 705 -16.14 -19.90 37.78
N GLY A 706 -15.30 -20.88 37.42
CA GLY A 706 -15.71 -22.27 37.21
C GLY A 706 -15.76 -23.07 38.51
N THR A 707 -16.42 -24.23 38.48
CA THR A 707 -16.32 -25.21 39.58
C THR A 707 -14.92 -25.85 39.56
N PRO A 708 -14.11 -25.74 40.64
CA PRO A 708 -12.79 -26.35 40.67
C PRO A 708 -12.86 -27.86 40.41
N TYR A 709 -11.97 -28.36 39.56
CA TYR A 709 -11.76 -29.79 39.44
C TYR A 709 -10.89 -30.28 40.61
N ALA A 710 -11.34 -31.35 41.27
CA ALA A 710 -10.70 -31.89 42.47
C ALA A 710 -9.46 -32.74 42.14
N PHE A 711 -8.35 -32.10 41.74
CA PHE A 711 -7.04 -32.75 41.70
C PHE A 711 -6.61 -33.13 43.11
N LYS A 712 -6.22 -34.40 43.33
CA LYS A 712 -5.87 -34.94 44.65
C LYS A 712 -4.52 -34.49 45.20
N ASP A 713 -3.69 -33.88 44.36
CA ASP A 713 -2.30 -33.51 44.64
C ASP A 713 -2.03 -32.01 44.43
N ILE A 714 -3.09 -31.21 44.41
CA ILE A 714 -3.05 -29.76 44.44
C ILE A 714 -3.95 -29.29 45.59
N ASP A 715 -3.30 -28.95 46.71
CA ASP A 715 -3.94 -28.69 48.00
C ASP A 715 -4.56 -27.28 48.08
N GLY A 716 -5.60 -27.06 47.29
CA GLY A 716 -6.41 -25.84 47.34
C GLY A 716 -5.68 -24.55 46.93
N PRO A 717 -6.32 -23.38 47.14
CA PRO A 717 -5.79 -22.08 46.70
C PRO A 717 -4.42 -21.68 47.24
N GLY A 718 -3.92 -22.32 48.30
CA GLY A 718 -2.58 -22.04 48.86
C GLY A 718 -1.42 -22.51 47.99
N HIS A 719 -1.66 -23.46 47.06
CA HIS A 719 -0.62 -23.90 46.12
C HIS A 719 -0.43 -22.87 44.99
N PHE A 720 0.80 -22.41 44.74
CA PHE A 720 1.11 -21.31 43.80
C PHE A 720 0.60 -21.52 42.35
N ALA A 721 0.37 -22.78 41.95
CA ALA A 721 -0.16 -23.13 40.63
C ALA A 721 -1.66 -23.45 40.62
N TYR A 722 -2.36 -23.39 41.75
CA TYR A 722 -3.76 -23.82 41.89
C TYR A 722 -4.65 -23.19 40.82
N TYR A 723 -4.76 -21.87 40.78
CA TYR A 723 -5.64 -21.16 39.84
C TYR A 723 -5.24 -21.36 38.38
N ALA A 724 -3.94 -21.46 38.10
CA ALA A 724 -3.45 -21.73 36.75
C ALA A 724 -3.89 -23.11 36.27
N VAL A 725 -3.73 -24.14 37.10
CA VAL A 725 -4.14 -25.51 36.78
C VAL A 725 -5.66 -25.60 36.62
N GLN A 726 -6.43 -24.98 37.52
CA GLN A 726 -7.89 -24.97 37.42
C GLN A 726 -8.37 -24.32 36.12
N GLN A 727 -7.86 -23.14 35.79
CA GLN A 727 -8.26 -22.42 34.57
C GLN A 727 -7.86 -23.15 33.29
N LEU A 728 -6.66 -23.74 33.25
CA LEU A 728 -6.21 -24.50 32.08
C LEU A 728 -6.97 -25.82 31.92
N ALA A 729 -7.36 -26.48 33.03
CA ALA A 729 -8.20 -27.67 33.00
C ALA A 729 -9.61 -27.34 32.51
N ASP A 730 -10.19 -26.23 32.96
CA ASP A 730 -11.50 -25.75 32.51
C ASP A 730 -11.52 -25.45 31.01
N LYS A 731 -10.43 -24.91 30.47
CA LYS A 731 -10.23 -24.63 29.03
C LYS A 731 -9.85 -25.86 28.20
N GLY A 732 -9.75 -27.04 28.80
CA GLY A 732 -9.36 -28.28 28.12
C GLY A 732 -7.89 -28.33 27.67
N ILE A 733 -7.05 -27.44 28.17
CA ILE A 733 -5.61 -27.40 27.86
C ILE A 733 -4.87 -28.49 28.65
N ILE A 734 -5.25 -28.66 29.92
CA ILE A 734 -4.79 -29.75 30.78
C ILE A 734 -5.92 -30.77 30.95
N THR A 735 -5.57 -32.05 30.96
CA THR A 735 -6.54 -33.13 31.18
C THR A 735 -7.01 -33.19 32.63
N LYS A 736 -8.32 -33.36 32.83
CA LYS A 736 -8.97 -33.57 34.13
C LYS A 736 -8.81 -35.03 34.58
N GLN A 737 -7.62 -35.38 35.06
CA GLN A 737 -7.30 -36.68 35.68
C GLN A 737 -7.20 -36.53 37.21
N PRO A 738 -7.36 -37.59 38.02
CA PRO A 738 -7.35 -37.47 39.48
C PRO A 738 -6.09 -36.84 40.09
N TYR A 739 -4.94 -36.93 39.40
CA TYR A 739 -3.66 -36.38 39.82
C TYR A 739 -3.08 -35.49 38.72
N PHE A 740 -2.71 -34.26 39.07
CA PHE A 740 -2.03 -33.33 38.17
C PHE A 740 -0.51 -33.55 38.15
N ARG A 741 0.08 -33.98 39.26
CA ARG A 741 1.49 -34.21 39.53
C ARG A 741 2.35 -32.95 39.39
N PRO A 742 2.15 -31.93 40.26
CA PRO A 742 2.73 -30.60 40.08
C PRO A 742 4.27 -30.56 40.07
N ASN A 743 4.91 -31.47 40.79
CA ASN A 743 6.37 -31.51 40.96
C ASN A 743 7.11 -32.40 39.95
N GLU A 744 6.39 -33.18 39.14
CA GLU A 744 7.03 -33.97 38.08
C GLU A 744 7.56 -33.03 36.98
N PHE A 745 8.72 -33.38 36.41
CA PHE A 745 9.27 -32.69 35.27
C PHE A 745 8.46 -32.98 34.01
N LEU A 746 8.32 -31.97 33.16
CA LEU A 746 7.53 -32.04 31.94
C LEU A 746 8.36 -32.66 30.80
N THR A 747 7.76 -33.59 30.06
CA THR A 747 8.39 -34.12 28.84
C THR A 747 8.05 -33.27 27.60
N ARG A 748 8.85 -33.40 26.55
CA ARG A 748 8.61 -32.75 25.24
C ARG A 748 7.24 -33.08 24.66
N ALA A 749 6.80 -34.34 24.71
CA ALA A 749 5.48 -34.75 24.22
C ALA A 749 4.34 -34.15 25.03
N GLN A 750 4.44 -34.15 26.35
CA GLN A 750 3.43 -33.55 27.22
C GLN A 750 3.25 -32.06 26.90
N PHE A 751 4.36 -31.35 26.68
CA PHE A 751 4.29 -29.93 26.41
C PHE A 751 3.76 -29.61 25.00
N ALA A 752 4.18 -30.36 23.98
CA ALA A 752 3.63 -30.24 22.63
C ALA A 752 2.09 -30.42 22.63
N ALA A 753 1.59 -31.40 23.39
CA ALA A 753 0.15 -31.61 23.58
C ALA A 753 -0.56 -30.40 24.21
N MET A 754 0.05 -29.78 25.23
CA MET A 754 -0.49 -28.58 25.87
C MET A 754 -0.51 -27.38 24.91
N LEU A 755 0.54 -27.17 24.10
CA LEU A 755 0.59 -26.09 23.11
C LEU A 755 -0.48 -26.27 22.03
N ALA A 756 -0.64 -27.47 21.48
CA ALA A 756 -1.67 -27.75 20.47
C ALA A 756 -3.10 -27.53 21.01
N ARG A 757 -3.34 -27.88 22.28
CA ARG A 757 -4.64 -27.59 22.92
C ARG A 757 -4.83 -26.10 23.20
N THR A 758 -3.75 -25.40 23.57
CA THR A 758 -3.76 -23.94 23.76
C THR A 758 -4.11 -23.22 22.46
N TYR A 759 -3.50 -23.63 21.34
CA TYR A 759 -3.83 -23.09 20.03
C TYR A 759 -5.30 -23.31 19.66
N ARG A 760 -5.80 -24.54 19.80
CA ARG A 760 -7.23 -24.85 19.55
C ARG A 760 -8.16 -23.96 20.36
N TYR A 761 -7.84 -23.73 21.64
CA TYR A 761 -8.59 -22.82 22.49
C TYR A 761 -8.59 -21.38 21.97
N MET A 762 -7.45 -20.88 21.51
CA MET A 762 -7.32 -19.53 20.96
C MET A 762 -8.04 -19.37 19.62
N SER A 763 -7.99 -20.38 18.75
CA SER A 763 -8.62 -20.35 17.43
C SER A 763 -10.14 -20.38 17.50
N ASN A 764 -10.74 -21.10 18.45
CA ASN A 764 -12.19 -21.15 18.63
C ASN A 764 -12.81 -19.85 19.18
N ARG A 765 -12.00 -18.84 19.50
CA ARG A 765 -12.44 -17.52 20.02
C ARG A 765 -12.43 -16.41 18.97
N LYS A 766 -11.72 -16.62 17.86
CA LYS A 766 -11.72 -15.71 16.70
C LYS A 766 -12.86 -16.10 15.78
#